data_AF-A0A349MA11-F1
#
_entry.id   AF-A0A349MA11-F1
#
_cell.length_a   1.000
_cell.length_b   1.000
_cell.length_c   1.000
_cell.angle_alpha   90.00
_cell.angle_beta   90.00
_cell.angle_gamma   90.00
#
_symmetry.space_group_name_H-M   'P 1'
#
loop_
_entity.id
_entity.type
_entity.pdbx_description
1 polymer ?
#
loop_
_entity_poly.entity_id
_entity_poly.type
_entity_poly.pdbx_seq_one_letter_code
_entity_poly.pdbx_strand_id
1 'polypeptide(L)'
;ERTFTATDDANNATQVVQILTQVDTQGPAFTNLVDNVTLSCSESLSQIPIPTAIDLCSEITNLSWTDVEFSGGCTLPTSAFIRTYTAEDACNNVSQTEQVIVLIDQEAPSWLSLPEDVTIECTEDYELVPPTAIDNCALPQVSWEVDTIGEVNTGAYDLVFDFSAVDDCGNLTQHEHVVHVEDTVSPDWVTFPANHVMSCDETLDDSMPTATDACSELVTVTLVSEVFSAGDCEGSGIWTRSFSATDWSGNDIEASQYIEVIDTVAPSFTFVPGPAIWECNAPVELDSVVVVDACSNVSLTASIDTIGSLGANQWELLVTWTAEDGCGNLALETQGIAVIDQIPPSIEQGPGPAVLPWGDALPLDVWENELIFSDICSDFDDLVTSVTVDTLEATQPCIDELLLTWTVTDLVGNQENWVQNVSLYDNDAPQWSNGPMDLVITCDSIWEPVPPSWNDHNAYSIDQTLDTLVGSCPSELIVTLTFVAEDVCGNVSDAWIQNITVVDTISPTIESWPSDLVVNAPTDVPSCEFESILWMDACSDAQVTCLTDTLEQYCPGSFLLGRTYIVADDCGNTSSVQQNILVEDIEAPAFVNWVSAETFSCDSMLEAPQAEDLTFIDNQSTIADIQVAGILSEVLGDVCALTEVYTYTLTDGCGNVSDDFTLEWTFVDEAAPSLVQELESLEFYCVSEIPPFDEAAVINNAIDNCGTVSASASDEFEGGECTTPDCLLIRTITLSDNCGNTSTVEQIMVISEPPTVPELPTGFSPNNDSFNDVYQIRNAGPDLGIYPCDWLTNTAFTVFDRWGSVVFQSNDISESWDGTNLNGRPLPAGSYFVVFEANGLTYRQTVDLRR
;
A
#
# COMPACT_ATOMS: atom_id res chain seq x y z
N GLU A 1 -26.04 161.02 -3.64
CA GLU A 1 -25.54 162.36 -3.27
C GLU A 1 -26.70 163.24 -2.82
N ARG A 2 -26.51 164.11 -1.81
CA ARG A 2 -27.50 165.10 -1.37
C ARG A 2 -26.82 166.46 -1.16
N THR A 3 -27.44 167.53 -1.64
CA THR A 3 -26.93 168.91 -1.54
C THR A 3 -27.87 169.76 -0.70
N PHE A 4 -27.34 170.40 0.35
CA PHE A 4 -28.10 171.28 1.22
C PHE A 4 -27.72 172.73 0.93
N THR A 5 -28.72 173.61 0.76
CA THR A 5 -28.53 175.05 0.50
C THR A 5 -29.16 175.86 1.62
N ALA A 6 -28.40 176.80 2.19
CA ALA A 6 -28.93 177.80 3.12
C ALA A 6 -28.75 179.20 2.52
N THR A 7 -29.82 180.00 2.50
CA THR A 7 -29.87 181.35 1.91
C THR A 7 -30.38 182.34 2.95
N ASP A 8 -29.75 183.51 3.07
CA ASP A 8 -30.24 184.60 3.94
C ASP A 8 -31.19 185.58 3.22
N ASP A 9 -31.84 186.47 3.97
CA ASP A 9 -32.83 187.44 3.46
C ASP A 9 -32.23 188.55 2.57
N ALA A 10 -30.91 188.59 2.38
CA ALA A 10 -30.22 189.45 1.41
C ALA A 10 -29.83 188.68 0.11
N ASN A 11 -30.32 187.44 -0.05
CA ASN A 11 -30.06 186.54 -1.18
C ASN A 11 -28.62 186.00 -1.29
N ASN A 12 -27.83 185.98 -0.22
CA ASN A 12 -26.56 185.26 -0.21
C ASN A 12 -26.77 183.80 0.21
N ALA A 13 -26.20 182.83 -0.53
CA ALA A 13 -26.35 181.40 -0.25
C ALA A 13 -25.01 180.65 -0.09
N THR A 14 -25.01 179.60 0.73
CA THR A 14 -23.93 178.62 0.87
C THR A 14 -24.46 177.20 0.75
N GLN A 15 -23.66 176.30 0.16
CA GLN A 15 -24.00 174.90 -0.04
C GLN A 15 -22.94 173.94 0.53
N VAL A 16 -23.40 172.78 1.01
CA VAL A 16 -22.57 171.61 1.37
C VAL A 16 -23.20 170.34 0.75
N VAL A 17 -22.33 169.42 0.32
CA VAL A 17 -22.70 168.14 -0.30
C VAL A 17 -22.29 166.97 0.59
N GLN A 18 -23.16 165.96 0.71
CA GLN A 18 -22.87 164.65 1.31
C GLN A 18 -23.03 163.53 0.26
N ILE A 19 -22.06 162.62 0.19
CA ILE A 19 -22.13 161.38 -0.63
C ILE A 19 -22.32 160.17 0.31
N LEU A 20 -23.25 159.28 -0.02
CA LEU A 20 -23.44 157.96 0.62
C LEU A 20 -23.29 156.86 -0.45
N THR A 21 -22.70 155.72 -0.08
CA THR A 21 -22.51 154.54 -0.94
C THR A 21 -23.12 153.30 -0.26
N GLN A 22 -23.82 152.46 -1.02
CA GLN A 22 -24.39 151.17 -0.58
C GLN A 22 -23.66 150.02 -1.28
N VAL A 23 -23.39 148.93 -0.57
CA VAL A 23 -22.69 147.72 -1.06
C VAL A 23 -23.48 146.49 -0.63
N ASP A 24 -23.62 145.52 -1.54
CA ASP A 24 -24.24 144.22 -1.27
C ASP A 24 -23.17 143.16 -0.96
N THR A 25 -23.42 142.31 0.02
CA THR A 25 -22.47 141.30 0.52
C THR A 25 -23.12 139.95 0.84
N GLN A 26 -24.38 139.71 0.47
CA GLN A 26 -25.08 138.45 0.72
C GLN A 26 -25.38 137.74 -0.60
N GLY A 27 -25.28 136.41 -0.63
CA GLY A 27 -25.61 135.61 -1.81
C GLY A 27 -27.12 135.34 -1.96
N PRO A 28 -27.56 134.91 -3.15
CA PRO A 28 -28.95 134.52 -3.41
C PRO A 28 -29.49 133.42 -2.47
N ALA A 29 -30.81 133.36 -2.27
CA ALA A 29 -31.47 132.27 -1.54
C ALA A 29 -32.30 131.36 -2.47
N PHE A 30 -32.19 130.04 -2.32
CA PHE A 30 -32.97 129.05 -3.08
C PHE A 30 -34.36 128.82 -2.47
N THR A 31 -35.37 128.58 -3.32
CA THR A 31 -36.75 128.25 -2.95
C THR A 31 -37.27 127.09 -3.80
N ASN A 32 -38.18 126.28 -3.26
CA ASN A 32 -38.79 125.10 -3.90
C ASN A 32 -37.81 123.95 -4.24
N LEU A 33 -36.76 123.76 -3.44
CA LEU A 33 -35.89 122.59 -3.53
C LEU A 33 -36.58 121.36 -2.90
N VAL A 34 -36.48 120.22 -3.56
CA VAL A 34 -36.86 118.90 -2.99
C VAL A 34 -35.57 118.14 -2.71
N ASP A 35 -35.38 117.71 -1.46
CA ASP A 35 -34.08 117.16 -1.03
C ASP A 35 -33.76 115.82 -1.71
N ASN A 36 -34.75 114.92 -1.87
CA ASN A 36 -34.59 113.59 -2.47
C ASN A 36 -35.63 113.31 -3.57
N VAL A 37 -35.18 112.75 -4.70
CA VAL A 37 -36.04 112.28 -5.81
C VAL A 37 -35.68 110.84 -6.15
N THR A 38 -36.69 110.00 -6.43
CA THR A 38 -36.48 108.62 -6.91
C THR A 38 -36.97 108.53 -8.35
N LEU A 39 -36.17 107.92 -9.22
CA LEU A 39 -36.49 107.67 -10.62
C LEU A 39 -36.17 106.22 -10.96
N SER A 40 -36.85 105.66 -11.97
CA SER A 40 -36.32 104.45 -12.59
C SER A 40 -35.00 104.79 -13.29
N CYS A 41 -34.04 103.88 -13.24
CA CYS A 41 -32.83 103.86 -14.05
C CYS A 41 -33.03 104.12 -15.56
N SER A 42 -34.23 103.86 -16.10
CA SER A 42 -34.59 104.12 -17.49
C SER A 42 -35.21 105.51 -17.74
N GLU A 43 -35.50 106.28 -16.68
CA GLU A 43 -36.11 107.61 -16.76
C GLU A 43 -35.08 108.74 -16.89
N SER A 44 -35.46 109.81 -17.60
CA SER A 44 -34.57 110.95 -17.87
C SER A 44 -34.52 111.96 -16.71
N LEU A 45 -33.31 112.40 -16.33
CA LEU A 45 -33.06 113.44 -15.31
C LEU A 45 -33.69 114.81 -15.64
N SER A 46 -34.15 115.03 -16.89
CA SER A 46 -34.87 116.24 -17.30
C SER A 46 -36.25 116.37 -16.66
N GLN A 47 -36.78 115.30 -16.09
CA GLN A 47 -38.09 115.31 -15.42
C GLN A 47 -38.05 115.94 -14.03
N ILE A 48 -36.86 116.21 -13.50
CA ILE A 48 -36.67 116.76 -12.16
C ILE A 48 -36.91 118.29 -12.19
N PRO A 49 -37.86 118.82 -11.38
CA PRO A 49 -38.11 120.26 -11.30
C PRO A 49 -36.89 121.04 -10.81
N ILE A 50 -36.56 122.15 -11.48
CA ILE A 50 -35.43 123.04 -11.14
C ILE A 50 -35.89 124.06 -10.09
N PRO A 51 -35.15 124.28 -8.98
CA PRO A 51 -35.46 125.27 -7.96
C PRO A 51 -35.27 126.70 -8.48
N THR A 52 -35.92 127.68 -7.85
CA THR A 52 -35.74 129.11 -8.16
C THR A 52 -34.82 129.76 -7.13
N ALA A 53 -34.03 130.77 -7.54
CA ALA A 53 -33.19 131.58 -6.65
C ALA A 53 -33.65 133.05 -6.66
N ILE A 54 -33.61 133.71 -5.49
CA ILE A 54 -34.00 135.13 -5.34
C ILE A 54 -32.94 135.88 -4.53
N ASP A 55 -32.66 137.12 -4.92
CA ASP A 55 -31.86 138.08 -4.13
C ASP A 55 -32.66 139.37 -3.90
N LEU A 56 -32.49 140.01 -2.74
CA LEU A 56 -33.29 141.16 -2.33
C LEU A 56 -32.69 142.50 -2.76
N CYS A 57 -31.39 142.54 -3.05
CA CYS A 57 -30.64 143.76 -3.31
C CYS A 57 -30.15 143.87 -4.77
N SER A 58 -30.11 142.75 -5.49
CA SER A 58 -29.72 142.67 -6.90
C SER A 58 -30.45 141.54 -7.67
N GLU A 59 -30.33 141.53 -9.00
CA GLU A 59 -30.93 140.49 -9.86
C GLU A 59 -30.01 139.27 -9.95
N ILE A 60 -30.59 138.07 -10.15
CA ILE A 60 -29.83 136.84 -10.39
C ILE A 60 -29.29 136.85 -11.82
N THR A 61 -27.97 136.82 -11.97
CA THR A 61 -27.30 136.82 -13.26
C THR A 61 -27.03 135.43 -13.80
N ASN A 62 -26.92 134.42 -12.92
CA ASN A 62 -26.69 133.04 -13.33
C ASN A 62 -27.34 132.05 -12.35
N LEU A 63 -28.03 131.04 -12.90
CA LEU A 63 -28.47 129.84 -12.19
C LEU A 63 -28.07 128.63 -13.02
N SER A 64 -27.20 127.80 -12.46
CA SER A 64 -26.66 126.61 -13.12
C SER A 64 -26.64 125.43 -12.16
N TRP A 65 -26.51 124.22 -12.70
CA TRP A 65 -26.33 123.02 -11.90
C TRP A 65 -25.32 122.08 -12.53
N THR A 66 -24.75 121.23 -11.69
CA THR A 66 -23.84 120.15 -12.07
C THR A 66 -24.25 118.87 -11.37
N ASP A 67 -24.23 117.77 -12.13
CA ASP A 67 -24.56 116.44 -11.62
C ASP A 67 -23.27 115.65 -11.41
N VAL A 68 -23.15 115.05 -10.24
CA VAL A 68 -22.07 114.12 -9.93
C VAL A 68 -22.70 112.75 -9.74
N GLU A 69 -22.22 111.78 -10.51
CA GLU A 69 -22.64 110.39 -10.40
C GLU A 69 -22.15 109.80 -9.08
N PHE A 70 -23.03 109.02 -8.46
CA PHE A 70 -22.75 108.28 -7.25
C PHE A 70 -23.08 106.80 -7.48
N SER A 71 -22.06 105.96 -7.43
CA SER A 71 -22.18 104.51 -7.53
C SER A 71 -22.12 103.86 -6.14
N GLY A 72 -22.99 102.87 -5.89
CA GLY A 72 -23.10 102.20 -4.59
C GLY A 72 -24.47 101.58 -4.27
N GLY A 73 -25.49 101.76 -5.11
CA GLY A 73 -26.76 101.03 -5.08
C GLY A 73 -26.83 99.91 -6.14
N CYS A 74 -28.00 99.29 -6.31
CA CYS A 74 -28.19 98.10 -7.14
C CYS A 74 -28.31 98.35 -8.66
N THR A 75 -28.49 99.61 -9.09
CA THR A 75 -28.57 100.01 -10.51
C THR A 75 -27.20 100.42 -11.05
N LEU A 76 -26.94 100.11 -12.33
CA LEU A 76 -25.65 100.29 -13.01
C LEU A 76 -25.78 101.13 -14.29
N PRO A 77 -24.74 101.88 -14.69
CA PRO A 77 -23.46 102.09 -13.98
C PRO A 77 -23.58 103.06 -12.80
N THR A 78 -24.71 103.76 -12.71
CA THR A 78 -24.94 104.86 -11.76
C THR A 78 -26.18 104.56 -10.95
N SER A 79 -26.05 104.59 -9.62
CA SER A 79 -27.15 104.30 -8.71
C SER A 79 -27.84 105.54 -8.14
N ALA A 80 -27.15 106.67 -8.18
CA ALA A 80 -27.68 107.95 -7.77
C ALA A 80 -26.92 109.10 -8.41
N PHE A 81 -27.50 110.30 -8.41
CA PHE A 81 -26.83 111.55 -8.75
C PHE A 81 -26.94 112.53 -7.59
N ILE A 82 -25.88 113.29 -7.33
CA ILE A 82 -25.91 114.48 -6.48
C ILE A 82 -25.88 115.69 -7.40
N ARG A 83 -26.99 116.44 -7.46
CA ARG A 83 -27.14 117.66 -8.25
C ARG A 83 -26.87 118.87 -7.37
N THR A 84 -25.83 119.64 -7.69
CA THR A 84 -25.51 120.91 -7.00
C THR A 84 -26.00 122.09 -7.81
N TYR A 85 -26.91 122.89 -7.26
CA TYR A 85 -27.35 124.15 -7.85
C TYR A 85 -26.47 125.30 -7.38
N THR A 86 -26.04 126.18 -8.28
CA THR A 86 -25.25 127.38 -8.00
C THR A 86 -25.95 128.61 -8.57
N ALA A 87 -26.22 129.61 -7.71
CA ALA A 87 -26.82 130.88 -8.07
C ALA A 87 -25.86 132.03 -7.77
N GLU A 88 -25.73 132.96 -8.72
CA GLU A 88 -24.86 134.13 -8.63
C GLU A 88 -25.64 135.41 -8.94
N ASP A 89 -25.44 136.44 -8.11
CA ASP A 89 -26.06 137.76 -8.26
C ASP A 89 -25.21 138.76 -9.07
N ALA A 90 -25.77 139.92 -9.41
CA ALA A 90 -25.07 140.95 -10.19
C ALA A 90 -23.86 141.60 -9.47
N CYS A 91 -23.69 141.37 -8.17
CA CYS A 91 -22.55 141.80 -7.36
C CYS A 91 -21.49 140.69 -7.21
N ASN A 92 -21.69 139.53 -7.84
CA ASN A 92 -20.88 138.30 -7.79
C ASN A 92 -20.90 137.57 -6.44
N ASN A 93 -21.95 137.73 -5.62
CA ASN A 93 -22.15 136.86 -4.46
C ASN A 93 -22.80 135.53 -4.92
N VAL A 94 -22.36 134.42 -4.31
CA VAL A 94 -22.73 133.06 -4.73
C VAL A 94 -23.33 132.25 -3.59
N SER A 95 -24.38 131.46 -3.91
CA SER A 95 -24.96 130.46 -3.02
C SER A 95 -25.07 129.10 -3.71
N GLN A 96 -24.93 128.01 -2.95
CA GLN A 96 -25.02 126.63 -3.44
C GLN A 96 -25.93 125.75 -2.57
N THR A 97 -26.59 124.76 -3.18
CA THR A 97 -27.37 123.72 -2.49
C THR A 97 -27.39 122.40 -3.28
N GLU A 98 -27.55 121.26 -2.60
CA GLU A 98 -27.49 119.92 -3.20
C GLU A 98 -28.88 119.22 -3.19
N GLN A 99 -29.11 118.32 -4.14
CA GLN A 99 -30.27 117.42 -4.25
C GLN A 99 -29.80 116.01 -4.58
N VAL A 100 -30.35 114.99 -3.91
CA VAL A 100 -30.02 113.58 -4.16
C VAL A 100 -31.09 112.94 -5.03
N ILE A 101 -30.66 112.24 -6.08
CA ILE A 101 -31.52 111.54 -7.04
C ILE A 101 -31.15 110.06 -7.01
N VAL A 102 -32.04 109.18 -6.58
CA VAL A 102 -31.77 107.72 -6.48
C VAL A 102 -32.42 106.99 -7.63
N LEU A 103 -31.66 106.11 -8.30
CA LEU A 103 -32.16 105.25 -9.36
C LEU A 103 -32.57 103.89 -8.78
N ILE A 104 -33.80 103.45 -9.06
CA ILE A 104 -34.32 102.14 -8.68
C ILE A 104 -34.64 101.29 -9.90
N ASP A 105 -34.62 99.99 -9.71
CA ASP A 105 -35.09 99.01 -10.68
C ASP A 105 -36.21 98.17 -10.06
N GLN A 106 -37.21 97.83 -10.87
CA GLN A 106 -38.39 97.03 -10.51
C GLN A 106 -38.76 96.04 -11.63
N GLU A 107 -37.98 95.98 -12.71
CA GLU A 107 -38.22 95.06 -13.82
C GLU A 107 -37.38 93.80 -13.59
N ALA A 108 -37.94 92.62 -13.88
CA ALA A 108 -37.20 91.37 -13.74
C ALA A 108 -36.30 91.13 -14.96
N PRO A 109 -35.16 90.44 -14.79
CA PRO A 109 -34.29 90.07 -15.89
C PRO A 109 -35.03 89.28 -16.98
N SER A 110 -34.61 89.47 -18.22
CA SER A 110 -35.11 88.72 -19.37
C SER A 110 -34.07 87.73 -19.88
N TRP A 111 -34.50 86.52 -20.23
CA TRP A 111 -33.60 85.52 -20.82
C TRP A 111 -33.17 85.95 -22.22
N LEU A 112 -31.87 86.00 -22.45
CA LEU A 112 -31.26 86.23 -23.76
C LEU A 112 -31.04 84.92 -24.51
N SER A 113 -30.72 83.83 -23.79
CA SER A 113 -30.62 82.48 -24.34
C SER A 113 -31.05 81.45 -23.31
N LEU A 114 -31.74 80.41 -23.79
CA LEU A 114 -32.19 79.24 -23.04
C LEU A 114 -31.88 77.98 -23.85
N PRO A 115 -31.50 76.86 -23.21
CA PRO A 115 -31.44 75.56 -23.87
C PRO A 115 -32.86 75.07 -24.25
N GLU A 116 -32.95 74.26 -25.30
CA GLU A 116 -34.18 73.54 -25.69
C GLU A 116 -34.17 72.12 -25.12
N ASP A 117 -35.35 71.57 -24.83
CA ASP A 117 -35.50 70.18 -24.37
C ASP A 117 -34.97 69.18 -25.40
N VAL A 118 -34.34 68.10 -24.92
CA VAL A 118 -33.65 67.12 -25.77
C VAL A 118 -33.87 65.71 -25.23
N THR A 119 -33.87 64.72 -26.13
CA THR A 119 -33.81 63.30 -25.79
C THR A 119 -32.43 62.76 -26.15
N ILE A 120 -31.79 62.04 -25.23
CA ILE A 120 -30.49 61.42 -25.40
C ILE A 120 -30.55 59.95 -24.99
N GLU A 121 -29.60 59.16 -25.50
CA GLU A 121 -29.37 57.81 -24.99
C GLU A 121 -28.74 57.85 -23.60
N CYS A 122 -28.98 56.84 -22.77
CA CYS A 122 -28.40 56.78 -21.43
C CYS A 122 -26.86 56.76 -21.41
N THR A 123 -26.25 56.31 -22.51
CA THR A 123 -24.79 56.24 -22.67
C THR A 123 -24.18 57.52 -23.21
N GLU A 124 -25.02 58.50 -23.57
CA GLU A 124 -24.58 59.82 -24.03
C GLU A 124 -24.49 60.79 -22.85
N ASP A 125 -23.40 61.55 -22.81
CA ASP A 125 -23.23 62.62 -21.82
C ASP A 125 -23.95 63.89 -22.29
N TYR A 126 -24.82 64.46 -21.44
CA TYR A 126 -25.44 65.77 -21.70
C TYR A 126 -24.55 66.92 -21.23
N GLU A 127 -24.08 67.76 -22.16
CA GLU A 127 -23.37 69.01 -21.85
C GLU A 127 -24.33 70.21 -21.83
N LEU A 128 -24.69 70.69 -20.62
CA LEU A 128 -25.53 71.87 -20.46
C LEU A 128 -24.79 73.14 -20.94
N VAL A 129 -25.39 73.86 -21.89
CA VAL A 129 -25.00 75.23 -22.23
C VAL A 129 -25.74 76.20 -21.28
N PRO A 130 -25.05 76.91 -20.38
CA PRO A 130 -25.71 77.75 -19.37
C PRO A 130 -26.53 78.87 -20.03
N PRO A 131 -27.76 79.13 -19.55
CA PRO A 131 -28.55 80.23 -20.08
C PRO A 131 -27.96 81.57 -19.68
N THR A 132 -28.27 82.59 -20.48
CA THR A 132 -27.84 83.97 -20.21
C THR A 132 -29.06 84.85 -20.05
N ALA A 133 -29.08 85.70 -19.01
CA ALA A 133 -30.08 86.74 -18.83
C ALA A 133 -29.47 88.12 -19.02
N ILE A 134 -30.30 89.08 -19.43
CA ILE A 134 -29.97 90.50 -19.50
C ILE A 134 -31.04 91.29 -18.76
N ASP A 135 -30.62 92.40 -18.17
CA ASP A 135 -31.51 93.37 -17.56
C ASP A 135 -31.12 94.79 -18.04
N ASN A 136 -32.09 95.71 -18.02
CA ASN A 136 -31.90 97.06 -18.54
C ASN A 136 -31.17 97.99 -17.56
N CYS A 137 -31.11 97.64 -16.29
CA CYS A 137 -30.78 98.54 -15.19
C CYS A 137 -29.85 97.96 -14.14
N ALA A 138 -29.91 96.66 -13.91
CA ALA A 138 -29.08 95.95 -12.97
C ALA A 138 -28.34 94.79 -13.68
N LEU A 139 -27.33 94.19 -13.04
CA LEU A 139 -26.69 93.00 -13.58
C LEU A 139 -27.45 91.75 -13.08
N PRO A 140 -27.94 90.87 -13.98
CA PRO A 140 -28.54 89.61 -13.57
C PRO A 140 -27.48 88.58 -13.21
N GLN A 141 -27.77 87.78 -12.20
CA GLN A 141 -27.04 86.56 -11.81
C GLN A 141 -27.91 85.35 -12.11
N VAL A 142 -27.36 84.38 -12.81
CA VAL A 142 -28.05 83.15 -13.21
C VAL A 142 -27.60 81.99 -12.32
N SER A 143 -28.54 81.21 -11.83
CA SER A 143 -28.34 79.98 -11.05
C SER A 143 -29.33 78.91 -11.48
N TRP A 144 -29.03 77.65 -11.21
CA TRP A 144 -29.96 76.54 -11.45
C TRP A 144 -29.78 75.39 -10.47
N GLU A 145 -30.84 74.60 -10.34
CA GLU A 145 -30.84 73.30 -9.68
C GLU A 145 -31.21 72.24 -10.71
N VAL A 146 -30.76 70.99 -10.50
CA VAL A 146 -31.10 69.85 -11.35
C VAL A 146 -31.70 68.75 -10.49
N ASP A 147 -32.83 68.21 -10.92
CA ASP A 147 -33.47 67.04 -10.33
C ASP A 147 -33.45 65.87 -11.33
N THR A 148 -33.45 64.65 -10.81
CA THR A 148 -33.53 63.42 -11.61
C THR A 148 -34.86 62.73 -11.31
N ILE A 149 -35.74 62.69 -12.31
CA ILE A 149 -37.09 62.15 -12.19
C ILE A 149 -37.17 60.80 -12.91
N GLY A 150 -37.49 59.73 -12.18
CA GLY A 150 -37.51 58.37 -12.72
C GLY A 150 -36.50 57.45 -12.02
N GLU A 151 -36.35 56.24 -12.53
CA GLU A 151 -35.40 55.26 -12.00
C GLU A 151 -34.20 55.16 -12.95
N VAL A 152 -33.06 55.72 -12.54
CA VAL A 152 -31.85 55.73 -13.38
C VAL A 152 -31.37 54.33 -13.78
N ASN A 153 -31.68 53.32 -12.97
CA ASN A 153 -31.28 51.92 -13.19
C ASN A 153 -32.06 51.22 -14.31
N THR A 154 -33.10 51.86 -14.86
CA THR A 154 -33.91 51.33 -15.97
C THR A 154 -33.54 51.91 -17.32
N GLY A 155 -32.49 52.74 -17.40
CA GLY A 155 -32.10 53.42 -18.65
C GLY A 155 -33.05 54.53 -19.09
N ALA A 156 -34.14 54.77 -18.34
CA ALA A 156 -35.22 55.68 -18.71
C ALA A 156 -35.55 56.66 -17.56
N TYR A 157 -35.10 57.91 -17.68
CA TYR A 157 -35.29 58.95 -16.66
C TYR A 157 -35.14 60.36 -17.25
N ASP A 158 -35.62 61.38 -16.54
CA ASP A 158 -35.52 62.77 -16.95
C ASP A 158 -34.55 63.54 -16.05
N LEU A 159 -33.73 64.42 -16.62
CA LEU A 159 -33.02 65.48 -15.89
C LEU A 159 -33.77 66.80 -16.08
N VAL A 160 -34.26 67.38 -14.98
CA VAL A 160 -35.04 68.62 -15.00
C VAL A 160 -34.20 69.75 -14.41
N PHE A 161 -33.88 70.76 -15.22
CA PHE A 161 -33.11 71.93 -14.82
C PHE A 161 -34.03 73.12 -14.57
N ASP A 162 -34.00 73.63 -13.34
CA ASP A 162 -34.75 74.83 -12.92
C ASP A 162 -33.84 76.06 -12.92
N PHE A 163 -33.86 76.84 -14.01
CA PHE A 163 -33.11 78.08 -14.13
C PHE A 163 -33.77 79.24 -13.40
N SER A 164 -32.96 80.06 -12.74
CA SER A 164 -33.35 81.28 -12.05
C SER A 164 -32.37 82.40 -12.37
N ALA A 165 -32.87 83.56 -12.79
CA ALA A 165 -32.11 84.79 -12.99
C ALA A 165 -32.60 85.87 -12.02
N VAL A 166 -31.70 86.36 -11.16
CA VAL A 166 -31.97 87.42 -10.17
C VAL A 166 -31.07 88.61 -10.42
N ASP A 167 -31.59 89.82 -10.55
CA ASP A 167 -30.77 91.03 -10.63
C ASP A 167 -30.27 91.52 -9.27
N ASP A 168 -29.29 92.43 -9.29
CA ASP A 168 -28.74 93.07 -8.10
C ASP A 168 -29.79 93.85 -7.27
N CYS A 169 -30.95 94.18 -7.84
CA CYS A 169 -32.07 94.84 -7.16
C CYS A 169 -33.10 93.84 -6.58
N GLY A 170 -32.92 92.55 -6.84
CA GLY A 170 -33.71 91.44 -6.28
C GLY A 170 -34.90 90.98 -7.13
N ASN A 171 -35.07 91.45 -8.38
CA ASN A 171 -36.14 90.96 -9.24
C ASN A 171 -35.75 89.61 -9.88
N LEU A 172 -36.72 88.72 -10.12
CA LEU A 172 -36.51 87.30 -10.44
C LEU A 172 -37.31 86.84 -11.66
N THR A 173 -36.67 86.04 -12.53
CA THR A 173 -37.32 85.24 -13.60
C THR A 173 -36.87 83.77 -13.52
N GLN A 174 -37.76 82.82 -13.82
CA GLN A 174 -37.49 81.36 -13.78
C GLN A 174 -37.84 80.66 -15.09
N HIS A 175 -37.22 79.51 -15.38
CA HIS A 175 -37.53 78.64 -16.52
C HIS A 175 -37.14 77.18 -16.25
N GLU A 176 -37.89 76.22 -16.79
CA GLU A 176 -37.62 74.77 -16.67
C GLU A 176 -37.14 74.23 -18.02
N HIS A 177 -36.15 73.34 -18.00
CA HIS A 177 -35.63 72.62 -19.16
C HIS A 177 -35.49 71.14 -18.83
N VAL A 178 -35.95 70.26 -19.72
CA VAL A 178 -35.98 68.81 -19.50
C VAL A 178 -35.09 68.10 -20.51
N VAL A 179 -34.26 67.18 -20.01
CA VAL A 179 -33.50 66.22 -20.81
C VAL A 179 -34.09 64.84 -20.57
N HIS A 180 -34.70 64.26 -21.61
CA HIS A 180 -35.21 62.88 -21.58
C HIS A 180 -34.06 61.92 -21.85
N VAL A 181 -33.82 60.99 -20.93
CA VAL A 181 -32.89 59.88 -21.13
C VAL A 181 -33.72 58.65 -21.44
N GLU A 182 -33.53 58.08 -22.62
CA GLU A 182 -34.18 56.85 -23.06
C GLU A 182 -33.12 55.82 -23.45
N ASP A 183 -33.49 54.54 -23.39
CA ASP A 183 -32.64 53.42 -23.78
C ASP A 183 -33.28 52.69 -24.96
N THR A 184 -32.63 52.77 -26.12
CA THR A 184 -33.10 52.15 -27.37
C THR A 184 -32.19 51.03 -27.87
N VAL A 185 -31.18 50.66 -27.08
CA VAL A 185 -30.15 49.69 -27.48
C VAL A 185 -30.46 48.36 -26.81
N SER A 186 -30.36 47.27 -27.58
CA SER A 186 -30.57 45.93 -27.03
C SER A 186 -29.40 45.48 -26.15
N PRO A 187 -29.61 44.57 -25.17
CA PRO A 187 -28.55 43.99 -24.37
C PRO A 187 -27.46 43.31 -25.21
N ASP A 188 -26.32 43.01 -24.59
CA ASP A 188 -25.25 42.19 -25.16
C ASP A 188 -25.05 40.90 -24.35
N TRP A 189 -24.79 39.77 -25.03
CA TRP A 189 -24.44 38.51 -24.36
C TRP A 189 -23.05 38.60 -23.71
N VAL A 190 -22.98 38.36 -22.40
CA VAL A 190 -21.70 38.25 -21.66
C VAL A 190 -21.15 36.84 -21.75
N THR A 191 -22.00 35.84 -21.51
CA THR A 191 -21.67 34.43 -21.70
C THR A 191 -22.81 33.75 -22.43
N PHE A 192 -22.48 33.08 -23.54
CA PHE A 192 -23.43 32.28 -24.30
C PHE A 192 -22.89 30.85 -24.42
N PRO A 193 -23.70 29.82 -24.15
CA PRO A 193 -23.24 28.45 -24.17
C PRO A 193 -22.86 28.05 -25.61
N ALA A 194 -21.70 27.39 -25.75
CA ALA A 194 -21.19 26.99 -27.05
C ALA A 194 -21.97 25.81 -27.64
N ASN A 195 -21.89 25.63 -28.95
CA ASN A 195 -22.37 24.40 -29.58
C ASN A 195 -21.59 23.20 -29.05
N HIS A 196 -22.28 22.07 -28.89
CA HIS A 196 -21.71 20.88 -28.25
C HIS A 196 -22.06 19.62 -29.06
N VAL A 197 -21.16 18.65 -29.06
CA VAL A 197 -21.44 17.31 -29.57
C VAL A 197 -21.38 16.36 -28.40
N MET A 198 -22.48 15.68 -28.12
CA MET A 198 -22.63 14.82 -26.97
C MET A 198 -23.05 13.41 -27.38
N SER A 199 -22.77 12.44 -26.52
CA SER A 199 -23.41 11.14 -26.63
C SER A 199 -24.78 11.17 -25.96
N CYS A 200 -25.65 10.24 -26.33
CA CYS A 200 -27.02 10.14 -25.82
C CYS A 200 -27.10 9.87 -24.30
N ASP A 201 -26.04 9.33 -23.70
CA ASP A 201 -25.92 9.03 -22.27
C ASP A 201 -25.35 10.22 -21.46
N GLU A 202 -24.87 11.24 -22.14
CA GLU A 202 -24.39 12.47 -21.54
C GLU A 202 -25.58 13.34 -21.10
N THR A 203 -25.49 13.95 -19.91
CA THR A 203 -26.50 14.88 -19.44
C THR A 203 -26.31 16.24 -20.09
N LEU A 204 -27.39 16.82 -20.60
CA LEU A 204 -27.39 18.17 -21.17
C LEU A 204 -27.01 19.22 -20.10
N ASP A 205 -26.06 20.09 -20.40
CA ASP A 205 -25.77 21.26 -19.55
C ASP A 205 -26.93 22.27 -19.64
N ASP A 206 -27.61 22.47 -18.52
CA ASP A 206 -28.76 23.37 -18.38
C ASP A 206 -28.35 24.82 -18.05
N SER A 207 -27.06 25.14 -18.13
CA SER A 207 -26.55 26.50 -17.92
C SER A 207 -27.25 27.53 -18.81
N MET A 208 -27.80 28.56 -18.17
CA MET A 208 -28.45 29.68 -18.84
C MET A 208 -27.38 30.69 -19.31
N PRO A 209 -27.53 31.28 -20.51
CA PRO A 209 -26.70 32.40 -20.90
C PRO A 209 -26.93 33.62 -19.99
N THR A 210 -25.95 34.53 -19.95
CA THR A 210 -26.08 35.80 -19.24
C THR A 210 -25.85 36.94 -20.20
N ALA A 211 -26.64 38.00 -20.08
CA ALA A 211 -26.52 39.22 -20.85
C ALA A 211 -26.43 40.42 -19.90
N THR A 212 -25.85 41.51 -20.38
CA THR A 212 -25.79 42.80 -19.70
C THR A 212 -26.20 43.89 -20.66
N ASP A 213 -26.75 44.96 -20.12
CA ASP A 213 -27.05 46.15 -20.88
C ASP A 213 -26.33 47.36 -20.26
N ALA A 214 -26.02 48.36 -21.09
CA ALA A 214 -25.30 49.55 -20.65
C ALA A 214 -26.20 50.53 -19.89
N CYS A 215 -27.51 50.48 -20.13
CA CYS A 215 -28.52 51.40 -19.59
C CYS A 215 -29.37 50.78 -18.48
N SER A 216 -29.57 49.47 -18.54
CA SER A 216 -30.40 48.71 -17.62
C SER A 216 -29.55 47.82 -16.72
N GLU A 217 -29.69 47.98 -15.40
CA GLU A 217 -29.03 47.08 -14.44
C GLU A 217 -29.59 45.64 -14.48
N LEU A 218 -30.84 45.49 -14.91
CA LEU A 218 -31.52 44.19 -15.00
C LEU A 218 -31.81 43.82 -16.45
N VAL A 219 -31.23 42.70 -16.89
CA VAL A 219 -31.55 42.03 -18.15
C VAL A 219 -32.20 40.68 -17.85
N THR A 220 -33.36 40.43 -18.45
CA THR A 220 -34.10 39.18 -18.30
C THR A 220 -33.74 38.23 -19.43
N VAL A 221 -33.07 37.11 -19.11
CA VAL A 221 -32.75 36.05 -20.07
C VAL A 221 -33.78 34.93 -19.99
N THR A 222 -34.34 34.51 -21.12
CA THR A 222 -35.35 33.46 -21.22
C THR A 222 -34.98 32.43 -22.28
N LEU A 223 -35.29 31.15 -22.01
CA LEU A 223 -35.29 30.09 -23.01
C LEU A 223 -36.62 30.16 -23.78
N VAL A 224 -36.57 30.60 -25.03
CA VAL A 224 -37.74 30.84 -25.88
C VAL A 224 -38.24 29.53 -26.50
N SER A 225 -37.32 28.68 -26.93
CA SER A 225 -37.68 27.38 -27.52
C SER A 225 -36.56 26.36 -27.32
N GLU A 226 -36.97 25.10 -27.23
CA GLU A 226 -36.08 23.95 -27.19
C GLU A 226 -36.73 22.85 -28.01
N VAL A 227 -36.09 22.50 -29.13
CA VAL A 227 -36.63 21.55 -30.10
C VAL A 227 -35.56 20.54 -30.48
N PHE A 228 -35.94 19.25 -30.52
CA PHE A 228 -35.10 18.17 -31.02
C PHE A 228 -35.49 17.83 -32.46
N SER A 229 -34.53 17.93 -33.37
CA SER A 229 -34.66 17.38 -34.72
C SER A 229 -33.97 16.03 -34.76
N ALA A 230 -34.73 14.95 -34.97
CA ALA A 230 -34.17 13.61 -35.12
C ALA A 230 -33.17 13.56 -36.29
N GLY A 231 -32.06 12.86 -36.08
CA GLY A 231 -31.00 12.64 -37.05
C GLY A 231 -31.27 11.43 -37.95
N ASP A 232 -30.21 10.93 -38.58
CA ASP A 232 -30.27 9.81 -39.53
C ASP A 232 -30.57 8.46 -38.85
N CYS A 233 -30.37 8.36 -37.54
CA CYS A 233 -30.64 7.16 -36.75
C CYS A 233 -31.34 7.45 -35.41
N GLU A 234 -32.06 6.46 -34.87
CA GLU A 234 -32.81 6.57 -33.60
C GLU A 234 -31.86 6.90 -32.44
N GLY A 235 -32.21 7.88 -31.60
CA GLY A 235 -31.33 8.36 -30.51
C GLY A 235 -30.32 9.44 -30.92
N SER A 236 -30.06 9.62 -32.22
CA SER A 236 -29.23 10.72 -32.74
C SER A 236 -30.08 11.90 -33.21
N GLY A 237 -29.50 13.10 -33.23
CA GLY A 237 -30.18 14.30 -33.73
C GLY A 237 -29.57 15.59 -33.22
N ILE A 238 -30.27 16.70 -33.42
CA ILE A 238 -29.80 18.03 -33.01
C ILE A 238 -30.85 18.69 -32.12
N TRP A 239 -30.47 18.99 -30.88
CA TRP A 239 -31.19 19.94 -30.05
C TRP A 239 -30.87 21.37 -30.50
N THR A 240 -31.90 22.17 -30.75
CA THR A 240 -31.79 23.61 -30.98
C THR A 240 -32.46 24.33 -29.81
N ARG A 241 -31.67 25.07 -29.03
CA ARG A 241 -32.13 25.88 -27.89
C ARG A 241 -32.00 27.35 -28.27
N SER A 242 -33.09 28.09 -28.26
CA SER A 242 -33.10 29.52 -28.57
C SER A 242 -33.37 30.33 -27.32
N PHE A 243 -32.51 31.31 -27.04
CA PHE A 243 -32.61 32.20 -25.90
C PHE A 243 -32.85 33.63 -26.37
N SER A 244 -33.60 34.39 -25.57
CA SER A 244 -33.82 35.82 -25.73
C SER A 244 -33.41 36.55 -24.44
N ALA A 245 -32.67 37.65 -24.57
CA ALA A 245 -32.35 38.56 -23.48
C ALA A 245 -33.05 39.89 -23.72
N THR A 246 -33.85 40.36 -22.76
CA THR A 246 -34.61 41.61 -22.84
C THR A 246 -34.23 42.53 -21.67
N ASP A 247 -33.91 43.79 -21.94
CA ASP A 247 -33.69 44.80 -20.90
C ASP A 247 -35.01 45.31 -20.29
N TRP A 248 -34.93 46.36 -19.45
CA TRP A 248 -36.09 46.97 -18.82
C TRP A 248 -36.91 47.85 -19.78
N SER A 249 -36.25 48.42 -20.78
CA SER A 249 -36.83 49.27 -21.84
C SER A 249 -37.60 48.45 -22.89
N GLY A 250 -37.41 47.13 -22.89
CA GLY A 250 -38.06 46.18 -23.78
C GLY A 250 -37.27 45.89 -25.05
N ASN A 251 -36.02 46.31 -25.16
CA ASN A 251 -35.17 45.94 -26.29
C ASN A 251 -34.61 44.53 -26.07
N ASP A 252 -34.51 43.73 -27.14
CA ASP A 252 -34.14 42.32 -27.03
C ASP A 252 -33.11 41.85 -28.07
N ILE A 253 -32.35 40.83 -27.70
CA ILE A 253 -31.50 40.03 -28.59
C ILE A 253 -31.83 38.56 -28.50
N GLU A 254 -31.73 37.84 -29.63
CA GLU A 254 -31.93 36.39 -29.70
C GLU A 254 -30.66 35.68 -30.19
N ALA A 255 -30.40 34.48 -29.65
CA ALA A 255 -29.35 33.58 -30.13
C ALA A 255 -29.71 32.12 -29.90
N SER A 256 -29.16 31.22 -30.72
CA SER A 256 -29.41 29.78 -30.64
C SER A 256 -28.14 28.98 -30.38
N GLN A 257 -28.26 27.96 -29.54
CA GLN A 257 -27.28 26.92 -29.30
C GLN A 257 -27.69 25.64 -30.04
N TYR A 258 -26.73 24.98 -30.69
CA TYR A 258 -26.92 23.69 -31.36
C TYR A 258 -26.16 22.59 -30.62
N ILE A 259 -26.85 21.53 -30.26
CA ILE A 259 -26.27 20.38 -29.55
C ILE A 259 -26.54 19.12 -30.37
N GLU A 260 -25.48 18.57 -30.95
CA GLU A 260 -25.53 17.38 -31.79
C GLU A 260 -25.37 16.13 -30.92
N VAL A 261 -26.38 15.26 -30.93
CA VAL A 261 -26.36 13.96 -30.26
C VAL A 261 -25.96 12.93 -31.29
N ILE A 262 -24.80 12.28 -31.08
CA ILE A 262 -24.30 11.20 -31.92
C ILE A 262 -24.23 9.90 -31.12
N ASP A 263 -24.51 8.80 -31.79
CA ASP A 263 -24.26 7.46 -31.28
C ASP A 263 -23.13 6.81 -32.09
N THR A 264 -22.10 6.38 -31.39
CA THR A 264 -20.91 5.73 -31.96
C THR A 264 -20.53 4.48 -31.19
N VAL A 265 -21.32 4.10 -30.19
CA VAL A 265 -20.98 3.06 -29.22
C VAL A 265 -21.87 1.86 -29.50
N ALA A 266 -21.25 0.70 -29.72
CA ALA A 266 -21.99 -0.53 -29.95
C ALA A 266 -22.80 -0.97 -28.70
N PRO A 267 -23.93 -1.69 -28.89
CA PRO A 267 -24.69 -2.28 -27.80
C PRO A 267 -23.86 -3.15 -26.86
N SER A 268 -24.26 -3.24 -25.60
CA SER A 268 -23.60 -4.10 -24.60
C SER A 268 -24.48 -5.26 -24.18
N PHE A 269 -23.95 -6.49 -24.30
CA PHE A 269 -24.56 -7.68 -23.70
C PHE A 269 -24.40 -7.61 -22.18
N THR A 270 -25.51 -7.61 -21.45
CA THR A 270 -25.53 -7.70 -19.98
C THR A 270 -25.76 -9.12 -19.49
N PHE A 271 -26.31 -9.97 -20.35
CA PHE A 271 -26.45 -11.40 -20.11
C PHE A 271 -26.37 -12.18 -21.42
N VAL A 272 -25.49 -13.18 -21.45
CA VAL A 272 -25.45 -14.23 -22.47
C VAL A 272 -25.56 -15.57 -21.74
N PRO A 273 -26.48 -16.46 -22.16
CA PRO A 273 -26.58 -17.80 -21.60
C PRO A 273 -25.25 -18.56 -21.70
N GLY A 274 -24.95 -19.37 -20.68
CA GLY A 274 -23.77 -20.25 -20.67
C GLY A 274 -23.90 -21.42 -21.66
N PRO A 275 -22.87 -22.30 -21.74
CA PRO A 275 -22.95 -23.47 -22.60
C PRO A 275 -24.10 -24.40 -22.21
N ALA A 276 -24.81 -24.92 -23.19
CA ALA A 276 -26.00 -25.76 -23.01
C ALA A 276 -25.82 -27.16 -23.63
N ILE A 277 -26.62 -28.11 -23.15
CA ILE A 277 -26.71 -29.46 -23.70
C ILE A 277 -28.14 -29.66 -24.21
N TRP A 278 -28.28 -30.06 -25.46
CA TRP A 278 -29.56 -30.36 -26.09
C TRP A 278 -29.64 -31.83 -26.48
N GLU A 279 -30.84 -32.39 -26.39
CA GLU A 279 -31.16 -33.66 -27.05
C GLU A 279 -31.15 -33.46 -28.57
N CYS A 280 -30.86 -34.54 -29.30
CA CYS A 280 -30.79 -34.53 -30.77
C CYS A 280 -32.08 -34.00 -31.45
N ASN A 281 -33.23 -34.17 -30.79
CA ASN A 281 -34.56 -33.88 -31.29
C ASN A 281 -35.19 -32.66 -30.61
N ALA A 282 -34.44 -32.04 -29.68
CA ALA A 282 -34.92 -30.87 -28.97
C ALA A 282 -35.23 -29.77 -30.00
N PRO A 283 -36.38 -29.10 -29.90
CA PRO A 283 -36.63 -27.91 -30.70
C PRO A 283 -35.53 -26.88 -30.40
N VAL A 284 -35.08 -26.16 -31.44
CA VAL A 284 -34.06 -25.11 -31.33
C VAL A 284 -34.67 -23.91 -30.62
N GLU A 285 -34.71 -23.98 -29.29
CA GLU A 285 -35.21 -22.93 -28.40
C GLU A 285 -33.99 -22.28 -27.72
N LEU A 286 -33.59 -21.12 -28.24
CA LEU A 286 -32.51 -20.35 -27.65
C LEU A 286 -33.02 -19.54 -26.45
N ASP A 287 -32.29 -19.60 -25.33
CA ASP A 287 -32.54 -18.74 -24.18
C ASP A 287 -32.36 -17.27 -24.58
N SER A 288 -33.17 -16.38 -23.97
CA SER A 288 -33.07 -14.95 -24.26
C SER A 288 -31.78 -14.35 -23.72
N VAL A 289 -31.01 -13.71 -24.58
CA VAL A 289 -29.92 -12.79 -24.19
C VAL A 289 -30.50 -11.44 -23.76
N VAL A 290 -29.79 -10.73 -22.89
CA VAL A 290 -30.12 -9.36 -22.52
C VAL A 290 -29.04 -8.44 -23.06
N VAL A 291 -29.45 -7.53 -23.93
CA VAL A 291 -28.60 -6.51 -24.53
C VAL A 291 -29.24 -5.16 -24.29
N VAL A 292 -28.41 -4.17 -23.99
CA VAL A 292 -28.84 -2.79 -23.79
C VAL A 292 -27.97 -1.88 -24.62
N ASP A 293 -28.57 -0.82 -25.12
CA ASP A 293 -27.88 0.31 -25.71
C ASP A 293 -28.39 1.58 -25.04
N ALA A 294 -27.52 2.59 -24.95
CA ALA A 294 -27.83 3.84 -24.27
C ALA A 294 -28.66 4.79 -25.16
N CYS A 295 -28.48 4.72 -26.48
CA CYS A 295 -29.05 5.68 -27.42
C CYS A 295 -30.36 5.20 -28.04
N SER A 296 -30.49 3.91 -28.27
CA SER A 296 -31.54 3.35 -29.11
C SER A 296 -31.99 1.96 -28.67
N ASN A 297 -33.02 1.45 -29.34
CA ASN A 297 -33.40 0.06 -29.19
C ASN A 297 -32.44 -0.83 -29.98
N VAL A 298 -32.14 -2.00 -29.43
CA VAL A 298 -31.22 -2.95 -30.05
C VAL A 298 -31.98 -3.98 -30.89
N SER A 299 -31.58 -4.13 -32.14
CA SER A 299 -31.95 -5.26 -32.99
C SER A 299 -31.03 -6.44 -32.67
N LEU A 300 -31.62 -7.57 -32.28
CA LEU A 300 -30.87 -8.79 -31.98
C LEU A 300 -31.14 -9.85 -33.04
N THR A 301 -30.07 -10.43 -33.56
CA THR A 301 -30.11 -11.61 -34.41
C THR A 301 -29.18 -12.70 -33.86
N ALA A 302 -29.48 -13.96 -34.18
CA ALA A 302 -28.63 -15.09 -33.84
C ALA A 302 -28.38 -15.92 -35.09
N SER A 303 -27.13 -16.32 -35.30
CA SER A 303 -26.75 -17.33 -36.30
C SER A 303 -26.20 -18.56 -35.61
N ILE A 304 -26.54 -19.74 -36.12
CA ILE A 304 -26.10 -21.01 -35.56
C ILE A 304 -25.21 -21.69 -36.60
N ASP A 305 -23.97 -22.00 -36.22
CA ASP A 305 -23.02 -22.73 -37.03
C ASP A 305 -22.68 -24.08 -36.39
N THR A 306 -22.57 -25.14 -37.18
CA THR A 306 -22.07 -26.43 -36.71
C THR A 306 -20.54 -26.43 -36.78
N ILE A 307 -19.88 -26.57 -35.63
CA ILE A 307 -18.42 -26.36 -35.51
C ILE A 307 -17.62 -27.62 -35.22
N GLY A 308 -18.27 -28.71 -34.79
CA GLY A 308 -17.59 -29.96 -34.46
C GLY A 308 -18.52 -31.17 -34.48
N SER A 309 -17.97 -32.36 -34.71
CA SER A 309 -18.66 -33.64 -34.52
C SER A 309 -18.08 -34.31 -33.27
N LEU A 310 -18.96 -34.80 -32.38
CA LEU A 310 -18.59 -35.51 -31.15
C LEU A 310 -18.72 -37.03 -31.30
N GLY A 311 -19.28 -37.51 -32.41
CA GLY A 311 -19.54 -38.92 -32.65
C GLY A 311 -20.73 -39.10 -33.60
N ALA A 312 -21.24 -40.33 -33.70
CA ALA A 312 -22.45 -40.58 -34.46
C ALA A 312 -23.66 -39.96 -33.76
N ASN A 313 -24.45 -39.19 -34.50
CA ASN A 313 -25.61 -38.41 -34.01
C ASN A 313 -25.32 -37.43 -32.86
N GLN A 314 -24.05 -36.99 -32.70
CA GLN A 314 -23.64 -35.98 -31.71
C GLN A 314 -22.72 -34.92 -32.34
N TRP A 315 -22.99 -33.64 -32.06
CA TRP A 315 -22.23 -32.53 -32.65
C TRP A 315 -22.25 -31.27 -31.76
N GLU A 316 -21.39 -30.32 -32.09
CA GLU A 316 -21.31 -29.03 -31.41
C GLU A 316 -21.85 -27.93 -32.34
N LEU A 317 -22.73 -27.11 -31.79
CA LEU A 317 -23.23 -25.89 -32.39
C LEU A 317 -22.59 -24.68 -31.70
N LEU A 318 -22.31 -23.64 -32.47
CA LEU A 318 -21.89 -22.33 -32.01
C LEU A 318 -22.98 -21.33 -32.39
N VAL A 319 -23.64 -20.77 -31.39
CA VAL A 319 -24.58 -19.66 -31.58
C VAL A 319 -23.79 -18.37 -31.50
N THR A 320 -23.84 -17.55 -32.54
CA THR A 320 -23.29 -16.19 -32.57
C THR A 320 -24.44 -15.21 -32.47
N TRP A 321 -24.50 -14.49 -31.34
CA TRP A 321 -25.43 -13.41 -31.08
C TRP A 321 -24.88 -12.12 -31.68
N THR A 322 -25.65 -11.47 -32.54
CA THR A 322 -25.32 -10.18 -33.15
C THR A 322 -26.34 -9.15 -32.72
N ALA A 323 -25.87 -8.15 -31.99
CA ALA A 323 -26.65 -6.98 -31.58
C ALA A 323 -26.26 -5.78 -32.44
N GLU A 324 -27.25 -5.09 -32.99
CA GLU A 324 -27.12 -3.88 -33.80
C GLU A 324 -27.99 -2.77 -33.20
N ASP A 325 -27.40 -1.61 -32.89
CA ASP A 325 -28.18 -0.44 -32.47
C ASP A 325 -28.86 0.26 -33.65
N GLY A 326 -29.67 1.29 -33.35
CA GLY A 326 -30.36 2.10 -34.36
C GLY A 326 -29.44 2.88 -35.29
N CYS A 327 -28.17 3.07 -34.93
CA CYS A 327 -27.15 3.77 -35.70
C CYS A 327 -26.18 2.83 -36.46
N GLY A 328 -26.39 1.52 -36.37
CA GLY A 328 -25.66 0.49 -37.09
C GLY A 328 -24.35 0.05 -36.44
N ASN A 329 -24.10 0.38 -35.17
CA ASN A 329 -22.94 -0.17 -34.46
C ASN A 329 -23.25 -1.60 -33.98
N LEU A 330 -22.25 -2.48 -34.08
CA LEU A 330 -22.42 -3.93 -33.91
C LEU A 330 -21.64 -4.47 -32.71
N ALA A 331 -22.29 -5.36 -31.93
CA ALA A 331 -21.66 -6.18 -30.91
C ALA A 331 -21.93 -7.67 -31.15
N LEU A 332 -20.93 -8.51 -30.89
CA LEU A 332 -20.98 -9.95 -31.11
C LEU A 332 -20.64 -10.70 -29.83
N GLU A 333 -21.42 -11.74 -29.51
CA GLU A 333 -21.14 -12.70 -28.44
C GLU A 333 -21.45 -14.12 -28.88
N THR A 334 -20.86 -15.11 -28.19
CA THR A 334 -21.02 -16.53 -28.60
C THR A 334 -21.45 -17.44 -27.47
N GLN A 335 -22.21 -18.48 -27.80
CA GLN A 335 -22.65 -19.54 -26.90
C GLN A 335 -22.41 -20.91 -27.57
N GLY A 336 -21.77 -21.84 -26.87
CA GLY A 336 -21.61 -23.22 -27.33
C GLY A 336 -22.78 -24.10 -26.90
N ILE A 337 -23.27 -24.97 -27.79
CA ILE A 337 -24.31 -25.95 -27.50
C ILE A 337 -23.81 -27.33 -27.94
N ALA A 338 -23.77 -28.29 -27.00
CA ALA A 338 -23.48 -29.69 -27.30
C ALA A 338 -24.80 -30.44 -27.53
N VAL A 339 -24.97 -31.01 -28.72
CA VAL A 339 -26.12 -31.86 -29.03
C VAL A 339 -25.72 -33.32 -28.82
N ILE A 340 -26.32 -33.97 -27.84
CA ILE A 340 -26.04 -35.36 -27.46
C ILE A 340 -27.35 -36.15 -27.35
N ASP A 341 -27.25 -37.47 -27.48
CA ASP A 341 -28.39 -38.39 -27.35
C ASP A 341 -28.38 -39.07 -25.98
N GLN A 342 -29.39 -38.77 -25.15
CA GLN A 342 -29.54 -39.36 -23.81
C GLN A 342 -30.82 -40.17 -23.64
N ILE A 343 -31.61 -40.35 -24.70
CA ILE A 343 -32.92 -40.99 -24.63
C ILE A 343 -32.80 -42.44 -25.11
N PRO A 344 -33.15 -43.45 -24.29
CA PRO A 344 -33.20 -44.83 -24.75
C PRO A 344 -34.24 -45.04 -25.86
N PRO A 345 -34.01 -46.00 -26.77
CA PRO A 345 -35.00 -46.44 -27.76
C PRO A 345 -36.34 -46.81 -27.12
N SER A 346 -37.44 -46.69 -27.86
CA SER A 346 -38.76 -47.14 -27.40
C SER A 346 -39.20 -48.39 -28.15
N ILE A 347 -39.65 -49.41 -27.42
CA ILE A 347 -40.25 -50.64 -27.98
C ILE A 347 -41.79 -50.54 -27.84
N GLU A 348 -42.49 -50.31 -28.94
CA GLU A 348 -43.95 -50.16 -28.95
C GLU A 348 -44.68 -51.51 -29.00
N GLN A 349 -44.08 -52.50 -29.63
CA GLN A 349 -44.62 -53.85 -29.75
C GLN A 349 -43.51 -54.88 -29.82
N GLY A 350 -43.74 -56.05 -29.24
CA GLY A 350 -42.85 -57.20 -29.38
C GLY A 350 -43.60 -58.53 -29.43
N PRO A 351 -42.86 -59.65 -29.51
CA PRO A 351 -43.44 -60.97 -29.73
C PRO A 351 -44.27 -61.44 -28.53
N GLY A 352 -45.37 -62.14 -28.83
CA GLY A 352 -46.31 -62.69 -27.84
C GLY A 352 -45.88 -64.07 -27.31
N PRO A 353 -46.59 -64.64 -26.31
CA PRO A 353 -46.23 -65.92 -25.72
C PRO A 353 -46.42 -67.10 -26.70
N ALA A 354 -45.56 -68.14 -26.62
CA ALA A 354 -45.54 -69.29 -27.54
C ALA A 354 -45.50 -70.67 -26.85
N VAL A 355 -45.91 -71.74 -27.55
CA VAL A 355 -45.87 -73.14 -27.05
C VAL A 355 -45.33 -74.08 -28.13
N LEU A 356 -44.33 -74.91 -27.81
CA LEU A 356 -43.65 -75.82 -28.76
C LEU A 356 -43.43 -77.23 -28.15
N PRO A 357 -43.22 -78.30 -28.94
CA PRO A 357 -42.63 -79.54 -28.45
C PRO A 357 -41.15 -79.29 -28.07
N TRP A 358 -40.62 -80.04 -27.11
CA TRP A 358 -39.18 -79.97 -26.84
C TRP A 358 -38.38 -80.52 -28.02
N GLY A 359 -37.20 -79.93 -28.25
CA GLY A 359 -36.32 -80.26 -29.36
C GLY A 359 -36.61 -79.48 -30.64
N ASP A 360 -37.74 -78.78 -30.72
CA ASP A 360 -38.00 -77.80 -31.78
C ASP A 360 -37.15 -76.54 -31.55
N ALA A 361 -36.56 -76.02 -32.62
CA ALA A 361 -35.75 -74.81 -32.56
C ALA A 361 -36.64 -73.58 -32.25
N LEU A 362 -36.17 -72.71 -31.33
CA LEU A 362 -36.81 -71.42 -31.09
C LEU A 362 -36.71 -70.56 -32.36
N PRO A 363 -37.82 -70.05 -32.91
CA PRO A 363 -37.80 -69.22 -34.10
C PRO A 363 -37.41 -67.76 -33.76
N LEU A 364 -36.22 -67.57 -33.18
CA LEU A 364 -35.74 -66.26 -32.72
C LEU A 364 -35.75 -65.22 -33.84
N ASP A 365 -35.29 -65.57 -35.04
CA ASP A 365 -35.32 -64.67 -36.21
C ASP A 365 -36.75 -64.22 -36.58
N VAL A 366 -37.76 -65.04 -36.31
CA VAL A 366 -39.16 -64.67 -36.59
C VAL A 366 -39.68 -63.73 -35.52
N TRP A 367 -39.39 -64.00 -34.24
CA TRP A 367 -39.81 -63.17 -33.11
C TRP A 367 -39.09 -61.83 -33.05
N GLU A 368 -37.82 -61.77 -33.49
CA GLU A 368 -37.07 -60.52 -33.63
C GLU A 368 -37.74 -59.59 -34.65
N ASN A 369 -38.24 -60.13 -35.76
CA ASN A 369 -38.96 -59.37 -36.78
C ASN A 369 -40.36 -58.91 -36.33
N GLU A 370 -40.85 -59.36 -35.18
CA GLU A 370 -42.10 -58.87 -34.56
C GLU A 370 -41.86 -57.65 -33.64
N LEU A 371 -40.61 -57.33 -33.31
CA LEU A 371 -40.27 -56.13 -32.54
C LEU A 371 -40.52 -54.89 -33.42
N ILE A 372 -41.37 -54.00 -32.93
CA ILE A 372 -41.56 -52.66 -33.47
C ILE A 372 -41.00 -51.69 -32.46
N PHE A 373 -39.89 -51.07 -32.83
CA PHE A 373 -39.16 -50.12 -32.01
C PHE A 373 -38.70 -48.97 -32.87
N SER A 374 -38.49 -47.85 -32.21
CA SER A 374 -37.98 -46.64 -32.83
C SER A 374 -37.18 -45.87 -31.83
N ASP A 375 -36.19 -45.16 -32.32
CA ASP A 375 -35.50 -44.14 -31.56
C ASP A 375 -35.66 -42.80 -32.28
N ILE A 376 -35.66 -41.73 -31.51
CA ILE A 376 -35.90 -40.39 -32.03
C ILE A 376 -34.60 -39.70 -32.49
N CYS A 377 -33.45 -40.23 -32.05
CA CYS A 377 -32.10 -39.74 -32.30
C CYS A 377 -31.27 -40.65 -33.21
N SER A 378 -31.64 -41.92 -33.31
CA SER A 378 -30.99 -42.91 -34.14
C SER A 378 -31.91 -43.40 -35.25
N ASP A 379 -31.39 -43.48 -36.47
CA ASP A 379 -32.11 -44.11 -37.58
C ASP A 379 -32.30 -45.61 -37.28
N PHE A 380 -33.35 -46.21 -37.85
CA PHE A 380 -33.70 -47.61 -37.58
C PHE A 380 -32.56 -48.59 -37.87
N ASP A 381 -31.73 -48.31 -38.89
CA ASP A 381 -30.59 -49.16 -39.26
C ASP A 381 -29.42 -49.10 -38.27
N ASP A 382 -29.40 -48.09 -37.38
CA ASP A 382 -28.36 -47.89 -36.36
C ASP A 382 -28.73 -48.50 -34.99
N LEU A 383 -29.96 -49.01 -34.85
CA LEU A 383 -30.44 -49.68 -33.65
C LEU A 383 -30.07 -51.16 -33.68
N VAL A 384 -29.48 -51.64 -32.58
CA VAL A 384 -29.03 -53.03 -32.45
C VAL A 384 -29.96 -53.78 -31.50
N THR A 385 -30.59 -54.83 -32.02
CA THR A 385 -31.38 -55.79 -31.25
C THR A 385 -30.50 -56.91 -30.72
N SER A 386 -30.80 -57.37 -29.51
CA SER A 386 -30.22 -58.59 -28.95
C SER A 386 -31.27 -59.31 -28.10
N VAL A 387 -31.09 -60.61 -27.88
CA VAL A 387 -31.99 -61.42 -27.07
C VAL A 387 -31.20 -62.27 -26.09
N THR A 388 -31.65 -62.27 -24.84
CA THR A 388 -31.19 -63.19 -23.81
C THR A 388 -32.30 -64.19 -23.49
N VAL A 389 -31.93 -65.47 -23.41
CA VAL A 389 -32.88 -66.55 -23.10
C VAL A 389 -32.59 -67.04 -21.69
N ASP A 390 -33.54 -66.80 -20.79
CA ASP A 390 -33.50 -67.26 -19.41
C ASP A 390 -34.45 -68.45 -19.25
N THR A 391 -33.92 -69.60 -18.84
CA THR A 391 -34.71 -70.80 -18.52
C THR A 391 -35.33 -70.64 -17.13
N LEU A 392 -36.66 -70.75 -17.02
CA LEU A 392 -37.35 -70.84 -15.72
C LEU A 392 -37.61 -72.30 -15.38
N GLU A 393 -37.53 -72.66 -14.10
CA GLU A 393 -37.76 -74.04 -13.66
C GLU A 393 -39.18 -74.53 -14.01
N ALA A 394 -39.27 -75.75 -14.56
CA ALA A 394 -40.48 -76.40 -15.01
C ALA A 394 -41.56 -76.43 -13.91
N THR A 395 -42.72 -75.80 -14.17
CA THR A 395 -43.83 -75.79 -13.20
C THR A 395 -44.66 -77.09 -13.25
N GLN A 396 -44.46 -77.93 -14.28
CA GLN A 396 -45.09 -79.25 -14.44
C GLN A 396 -44.11 -80.27 -15.05
N PRO A 397 -44.17 -81.56 -14.67
CA PRO A 397 -43.15 -82.57 -15.05
C PRO A 397 -43.11 -82.95 -16.54
N CYS A 398 -44.03 -82.43 -17.35
CA CYS A 398 -44.06 -82.63 -18.81
C CYS A 398 -44.03 -81.29 -19.58
N ILE A 399 -43.84 -80.15 -18.89
CA ILE A 399 -43.84 -78.81 -19.50
C ILE A 399 -42.77 -77.89 -18.86
N ASP A 400 -41.87 -77.35 -19.68
CA ASP A 400 -40.88 -76.32 -19.29
C ASP A 400 -41.34 -74.92 -19.70
N GLU A 401 -40.91 -73.87 -18.98
CA GLU A 401 -41.13 -72.46 -19.34
C GLU A 401 -39.80 -71.71 -19.56
N LEU A 402 -39.71 -70.93 -20.63
CA LEU A 402 -38.59 -70.05 -20.97
C LEU A 402 -39.06 -68.59 -20.95
N LEU A 403 -38.16 -67.69 -20.54
CA LEU A 403 -38.32 -66.25 -20.60
C LEU A 403 -37.28 -65.66 -21.56
N LEU A 404 -37.73 -64.99 -22.62
CA LEU A 404 -36.84 -64.28 -23.54
C LEU A 404 -36.92 -62.79 -23.25
N THR A 405 -35.77 -62.15 -23.02
CA THR A 405 -35.66 -60.70 -22.89
C THR A 405 -34.98 -60.14 -24.13
N TRP A 406 -35.73 -59.35 -24.89
CA TRP A 406 -35.25 -58.65 -26.08
C TRP A 406 -34.79 -57.25 -25.68
N THR A 407 -33.58 -56.85 -26.06
CA THR A 407 -32.99 -55.55 -25.76
C THR A 407 -32.71 -54.81 -27.07
N VAL A 408 -33.21 -53.58 -27.20
CA VAL A 408 -32.86 -52.65 -28.28
C VAL A 408 -31.88 -51.62 -27.73
N THR A 409 -30.73 -51.48 -28.37
CA THR A 409 -29.67 -50.52 -28.00
C THR A 409 -29.46 -49.52 -29.13
N ASP A 410 -29.35 -48.24 -28.81
CA ASP A 410 -28.96 -47.22 -29.79
C ASP A 410 -27.45 -47.18 -30.04
N LEU A 411 -27.04 -46.31 -30.96
CA LEU A 411 -25.64 -46.18 -31.39
C LEU A 411 -24.73 -45.55 -30.32
N VAL A 412 -25.31 -44.89 -29.32
CA VAL A 412 -24.63 -44.19 -28.22
C VAL A 412 -24.58 -45.07 -26.95
N GLY A 413 -25.36 -46.14 -26.90
CA GLY A 413 -25.39 -47.17 -25.87
C GLY A 413 -26.59 -47.13 -24.93
N ASN A 414 -27.63 -46.31 -25.17
CA ASN A 414 -28.85 -46.33 -24.36
C ASN A 414 -29.73 -47.55 -24.74
N GLN A 415 -30.46 -48.14 -23.78
CA GLN A 415 -31.12 -49.44 -23.94
C GLN A 415 -32.55 -49.50 -23.37
N GLU A 416 -33.42 -50.28 -24.03
CA GLU A 416 -34.77 -50.62 -23.59
C GLU A 416 -35.06 -52.12 -23.79
N ASN A 417 -35.92 -52.71 -22.94
CA ASN A 417 -36.15 -54.16 -22.90
C ASN A 417 -37.62 -54.58 -23.08
N TRP A 418 -37.87 -55.72 -23.75
CA TRP A 418 -39.18 -56.37 -23.91
C TRP A 418 -39.13 -57.85 -23.51
N VAL A 419 -40.15 -58.36 -22.81
CA VAL A 419 -40.15 -59.72 -22.23
C VAL A 419 -41.21 -60.61 -22.88
N GLN A 420 -40.83 -61.85 -23.25
CA GLN A 420 -41.67 -62.86 -23.90
C GLN A 420 -41.60 -64.21 -23.15
N ASN A 421 -42.75 -64.90 -22.97
CA ASN A 421 -42.80 -66.23 -22.33
C ASN A 421 -43.00 -67.36 -23.35
N VAL A 422 -42.32 -68.51 -23.20
CA VAL A 422 -42.43 -69.69 -24.11
C VAL A 422 -42.57 -70.99 -23.30
N SER A 423 -43.42 -71.95 -23.69
CA SER A 423 -43.59 -73.25 -22.99
C SER A 423 -43.28 -74.47 -23.88
N LEU A 424 -42.64 -75.53 -23.36
CA LEU A 424 -42.18 -76.72 -24.12
C LEU A 424 -42.69 -78.09 -23.56
N TYR A 425 -43.08 -79.14 -24.36
CA TYR A 425 -43.61 -80.46 -23.85
C TYR A 425 -43.07 -81.80 -24.51
N ASP A 426 -43.25 -82.99 -23.89
CA ASP A 426 -42.66 -84.35 -24.22
C ASP A 426 -43.63 -85.51 -24.63
N ASN A 427 -43.21 -86.50 -25.45
CA ASN A 427 -43.97 -87.68 -25.90
C ASN A 427 -43.18 -88.97 -26.35
N ASP A 428 -41.92 -89.22 -25.96
CA ASP A 428 -41.12 -90.41 -26.36
C ASP A 428 -40.86 -91.46 -25.22
N ALA A 429 -40.18 -92.60 -25.48
CA ALA A 429 -39.95 -93.73 -24.54
C ALA A 429 -38.46 -94.07 -24.28
N PRO A 430 -38.08 -94.66 -23.12
CA PRO A 430 -36.69 -94.92 -22.74
C PRO A 430 -35.89 -95.86 -23.65
N GLN A 431 -34.74 -95.41 -24.16
CA GLN A 431 -33.82 -96.26 -24.95
C GLN A 431 -32.41 -96.31 -24.36
N TRP A 432 -31.87 -97.50 -24.06
CA TRP A 432 -30.50 -97.64 -23.54
C TRP A 432 -29.45 -97.22 -24.58
N SER A 433 -28.62 -96.26 -24.20
CA SER A 433 -27.61 -95.66 -25.08
C SER A 433 -26.20 -96.13 -24.75
N ASN A 434 -25.90 -96.42 -23.47
CA ASN A 434 -24.61 -96.89 -22.99
C ASN A 434 -24.77 -97.49 -21.57
N GLY A 435 -23.82 -98.27 -21.08
CA GLY A 435 -23.93 -98.81 -19.72
C GLY A 435 -22.61 -99.33 -19.17
N PRO A 436 -22.58 -99.64 -17.87
CA PRO A 436 -21.32 -99.80 -17.15
C PRO A 436 -20.63 -101.14 -17.49
N MET A 437 -19.30 -101.08 -17.63
CA MET A 437 -18.40 -102.25 -17.78
C MET A 437 -17.92 -102.75 -16.41
N ASP A 438 -17.35 -103.95 -16.35
CA ASP A 438 -16.81 -104.51 -15.11
C ASP A 438 -15.75 -103.58 -14.46
N LEU A 439 -15.76 -103.47 -13.12
CA LEU A 439 -15.08 -102.41 -12.37
C LEU A 439 -14.16 -102.94 -11.24
N VAL A 440 -13.07 -102.23 -10.94
CA VAL A 440 -12.26 -102.42 -9.71
C VAL A 440 -12.26 -101.10 -8.94
N ILE A 441 -12.64 -101.10 -7.67
CA ILE A 441 -12.86 -99.93 -6.82
C ILE A 441 -12.08 -100.04 -5.51
N THR A 442 -11.95 -98.93 -4.78
CA THR A 442 -11.34 -98.94 -3.44
C THR A 442 -12.37 -99.14 -2.33
N CYS A 443 -11.94 -99.49 -1.12
CA CYS A 443 -12.83 -99.81 0.00
C CYS A 443 -13.68 -98.66 0.55
N ASP A 444 -13.22 -97.44 0.35
CA ASP A 444 -13.92 -96.20 0.64
C ASP A 444 -14.69 -95.66 -0.57
N SER A 445 -14.52 -96.29 -1.74
CA SER A 445 -15.32 -95.97 -2.90
C SER A 445 -16.75 -96.37 -2.59
N ILE A 446 -17.57 -95.38 -2.29
CA ILE A 446 -19.02 -95.50 -2.37
C ILE A 446 -19.33 -95.71 -3.85
N TRP A 447 -19.36 -96.97 -4.24
CA TRP A 447 -19.81 -97.36 -5.56
C TRP A 447 -21.29 -97.69 -5.46
N GLU A 448 -22.09 -96.81 -6.04
CA GLU A 448 -23.49 -97.10 -6.27
C GLU A 448 -23.65 -97.80 -7.62
N PRO A 449 -24.52 -98.81 -7.69
CA PRO A 449 -24.99 -99.39 -8.94
C PRO A 449 -25.46 -98.27 -9.87
N VAL A 450 -24.68 -97.95 -10.91
CA VAL A 450 -25.15 -97.00 -11.92
C VAL A 450 -25.95 -97.81 -12.94
N PRO A 451 -27.27 -97.58 -13.04
CA PRO A 451 -28.05 -98.18 -14.11
C PRO A 451 -27.51 -97.68 -15.46
N PRO A 452 -27.66 -98.44 -16.54
CA PRO A 452 -27.19 -98.00 -17.86
C PRO A 452 -27.80 -96.65 -18.21
N SER A 453 -27.06 -95.82 -18.94
CA SER A 453 -27.66 -94.63 -19.52
C SER A 453 -28.65 -95.04 -20.60
N TRP A 454 -29.75 -94.34 -20.59
CA TRP A 454 -30.82 -94.38 -21.56
C TRP A 454 -30.99 -92.94 -22.03
N ASN A 455 -31.67 -92.74 -23.15
CA ASN A 455 -32.24 -91.45 -23.48
C ASN A 455 -33.76 -91.57 -23.52
N ASP A 456 -34.35 -90.67 -22.79
CA ASP A 456 -35.68 -90.15 -22.98
C ASP A 456 -35.66 -88.76 -22.36
N HIS A 457 -36.78 -88.11 -22.42
CA HIS A 457 -36.83 -86.68 -22.26
C HIS A 457 -37.47 -86.26 -20.94
N ASN A 458 -38.39 -87.06 -20.42
CA ASN A 458 -38.90 -86.95 -19.05
C ASN A 458 -38.33 -88.02 -18.12
N ALA A 459 -38.50 -87.82 -16.82
CA ALA A 459 -38.03 -88.74 -15.78
C ALA A 459 -38.62 -90.16 -15.89
N TYR A 460 -38.08 -91.12 -15.14
CA TYR A 460 -38.34 -92.56 -15.29
C TYR A 460 -37.94 -93.32 -14.01
N SER A 461 -38.24 -94.61 -13.95
CA SER A 461 -37.98 -95.52 -12.84
C SER A 461 -37.25 -96.79 -13.32
N ILE A 462 -36.31 -97.30 -12.52
CA ILE A 462 -35.48 -98.48 -12.83
C ILE A 462 -35.55 -99.52 -11.71
N ASP A 463 -35.62 -100.80 -12.08
CA ASP A 463 -35.53 -101.94 -11.15
C ASP A 463 -34.15 -102.65 -11.21
N GLN A 464 -33.61 -103.10 -10.05
CA GLN A 464 -32.23 -103.64 -9.89
C GLN A 464 -32.09 -104.89 -8.96
N THR A 465 -31.11 -105.80 -9.20
CA THR A 465 -30.72 -106.96 -8.33
C THR A 465 -29.17 -107.20 -8.16
N LEU A 466 -28.66 -107.85 -7.06
CA LEU A 466 -27.21 -107.95 -6.61
C LEU A 466 -26.73 -109.31 -5.97
N ASP A 467 -25.42 -109.72 -6.10
CA ASP A 467 -24.70 -110.90 -5.48
C ASP A 467 -23.19 -110.64 -5.07
N THR A 468 -22.53 -111.33 -4.08
CA THR A 468 -21.16 -110.98 -3.49
C THR A 468 -20.18 -112.13 -2.99
N LEU A 469 -18.83 -111.92 -2.94
CA LEU A 469 -17.72 -112.84 -2.50
C LEU A 469 -16.46 -112.13 -1.86
N VAL A 470 -15.79 -112.62 -0.77
CA VAL A 470 -14.72 -111.88 0.03
C VAL A 470 -13.22 -112.32 -0.14
N GLY A 471 -12.23 -111.42 0.13
CA GLY A 471 -10.75 -111.53 -0.07
C GLY A 471 -9.81 -111.54 1.19
N SER A 472 -8.50 -111.22 1.08
CA SER A 472 -7.44 -111.50 2.10
C SER A 472 -7.04 -110.32 3.01
N CYS A 473 -7.19 -109.09 2.53
CA CYS A 473 -7.19 -107.87 3.35
C CYS A 473 -8.61 -107.65 3.90
N PRO A 474 -8.83 -107.07 5.10
CA PRO A 474 -10.18 -106.85 5.64
C PRO A 474 -11.13 -106.09 4.69
N SER A 475 -10.58 -105.31 3.75
CA SER A 475 -11.31 -104.42 2.86
C SER A 475 -11.37 -104.88 1.38
N GLU A 476 -11.11 -106.17 1.08
CA GLU A 476 -11.11 -106.73 -0.30
C GLU A 476 -12.31 -107.68 -0.59
N LEU A 477 -13.14 -107.45 -1.64
CA LEU A 477 -14.31 -108.30 -2.05
C LEU A 477 -14.77 -108.14 -3.52
N ILE A 478 -15.62 -109.02 -4.09
CA ILE A 478 -16.20 -108.98 -5.48
C ILE A 478 -17.75 -109.01 -5.47
N VAL A 479 -18.44 -108.26 -6.36
CA VAL A 479 -19.91 -108.03 -6.47
C VAL A 479 -20.46 -108.12 -7.92
N THR A 480 -21.70 -108.61 -8.17
CA THR A 480 -22.38 -108.68 -9.52
C THR A 480 -23.81 -108.06 -9.54
N LEU A 481 -24.24 -107.37 -10.63
CA LEU A 481 -25.50 -106.56 -10.78
C LEU A 481 -26.36 -106.76 -12.06
N THR A 482 -27.69 -106.43 -12.04
CA THR A 482 -28.64 -106.43 -13.21
C THR A 482 -29.78 -105.34 -13.17
N PHE A 483 -30.23 -104.72 -14.30
CA PHE A 483 -31.18 -103.54 -14.41
C PHE A 483 -32.30 -103.55 -15.53
N VAL A 484 -33.45 -102.81 -15.38
CA VAL A 484 -34.61 -102.55 -16.35
C VAL A 484 -35.34 -101.16 -16.12
N ALA A 485 -35.84 -100.38 -17.11
CA ALA A 485 -36.42 -98.99 -16.97
C ALA A 485 -37.86 -98.66 -17.57
N GLU A 486 -38.63 -97.71 -16.96
CA GLU A 486 -39.98 -97.16 -17.33
C GLU A 486 -40.17 -95.62 -17.04
N ASP A 487 -40.63 -94.77 -17.99
CA ASP A 487 -40.79 -93.29 -17.84
C ASP A 487 -42.07 -92.79 -17.10
N VAL A 488 -42.08 -91.50 -16.71
CA VAL A 488 -43.17 -90.82 -15.97
C VAL A 488 -44.41 -90.49 -16.81
N CYS A 489 -44.28 -90.52 -18.14
CA CYS A 489 -45.38 -90.44 -19.09
C CYS A 489 -46.01 -91.82 -19.36
N GLY A 490 -45.33 -92.91 -18.99
CA GLY A 490 -45.78 -94.30 -18.99
C GLY A 490 -45.14 -95.27 -20.01
N ASN A 491 -43.95 -95.03 -20.57
CA ASN A 491 -43.32 -95.94 -21.57
C ASN A 491 -42.09 -96.76 -21.02
N VAL A 492 -41.74 -97.97 -21.54
CA VAL A 492 -40.81 -98.99 -20.89
C VAL A 492 -39.72 -99.61 -21.82
N SER A 493 -38.56 -100.06 -21.28
CA SER A 493 -37.31 -100.56 -21.95
C SER A 493 -36.85 -102.05 -21.69
N ASP A 494 -35.74 -102.54 -22.30
CA ASP A 494 -35.09 -103.90 -22.14
C ASP A 494 -34.06 -104.01 -20.94
N ALA A 495 -33.29 -105.11 -20.71
CA ALA A 495 -32.44 -105.35 -19.49
C ALA A 495 -30.87 -105.40 -19.64
N TRP A 496 -30.05 -105.10 -18.60
CA TRP A 496 -28.54 -104.96 -18.60
C TRP A 496 -27.77 -105.55 -17.36
N ILE A 497 -26.47 -105.99 -17.45
CA ILE A 497 -25.65 -106.72 -16.39
C ILE A 497 -24.17 -106.21 -16.20
N GLN A 498 -23.55 -106.23 -14.96
CA GLN A 498 -22.15 -105.78 -14.61
C GLN A 498 -21.45 -106.53 -13.39
N ASN A 499 -20.10 -106.67 -13.33
CA ASN A 499 -19.28 -107.15 -12.15
C ASN A 499 -18.27 -106.12 -11.53
N ILE A 500 -17.94 -106.20 -10.21
CA ILE A 500 -17.12 -105.23 -9.45
C ILE A 500 -16.14 -105.90 -8.45
N THR A 501 -14.90 -105.42 -8.28
CA THR A 501 -13.86 -105.89 -7.31
C THR A 501 -13.36 -104.76 -6.40
N VAL A 502 -13.14 -104.95 -5.09
CA VAL A 502 -12.78 -103.90 -4.10
C VAL A 502 -11.37 -104.13 -3.52
N VAL A 503 -10.50 -103.11 -3.40
CA VAL A 503 -9.09 -103.17 -2.84
C VAL A 503 -8.72 -101.90 -2.03
N ASP A 504 -7.75 -101.93 -1.10
CA ASP A 504 -7.27 -100.70 -0.41
C ASP A 504 -5.97 -100.15 -1.02
N THR A 505 -5.95 -98.88 -1.41
CA THR A 505 -4.78 -98.21 -2.03
C THR A 505 -4.60 -96.76 -1.57
N ILE A 506 -5.36 -96.31 -0.58
CA ILE A 506 -5.48 -94.88 -0.24
C ILE A 506 -4.64 -94.59 0.98
N SER A 507 -3.85 -93.50 0.93
CA SER A 507 -3.09 -93.03 2.09
C SER A 507 -3.97 -92.15 2.97
N PRO A 508 -3.78 -92.15 4.30
CA PRO A 508 -4.53 -91.28 5.22
C PRO A 508 -4.47 -89.82 4.80
N THR A 509 -5.59 -89.11 4.86
CA THR A 509 -5.61 -87.67 4.57
C THR A 509 -5.44 -86.89 5.87
N ILE A 510 -4.43 -86.02 5.94
CA ILE A 510 -4.21 -85.13 7.08
C ILE A 510 -5.06 -83.87 6.87
N GLU A 511 -6.06 -83.65 7.73
CA GLU A 511 -7.01 -82.53 7.62
C GLU A 511 -6.54 -81.28 8.34
N SER A 512 -5.91 -81.45 9.50
CA SER A 512 -5.34 -80.33 10.24
C SER A 512 -4.04 -80.72 10.90
N TRP A 513 -3.14 -79.75 10.95
CA TRP A 513 -1.89 -79.82 11.66
C TRP A 513 -1.56 -78.46 12.26
N PRO A 514 -0.67 -78.41 13.25
CA PRO A 514 -0.23 -77.15 13.83
C PRO A 514 0.30 -76.17 12.77
N SER A 515 -0.20 -74.94 12.78
CA SER A 515 0.27 -73.86 11.90
C SER A 515 1.71 -73.47 12.19
N ASP A 516 2.38 -72.84 11.23
CA ASP A 516 3.73 -72.30 11.43
C ASP A 516 3.77 -71.36 12.65
N LEU A 517 4.90 -71.38 13.36
CA LEU A 517 5.06 -70.73 14.65
C LEU A 517 6.33 -69.86 14.66
N VAL A 518 6.26 -68.67 15.23
CA VAL A 518 7.43 -67.83 15.51
C VAL A 518 7.61 -67.77 17.03
N VAL A 519 8.83 -68.03 17.51
CA VAL A 519 9.16 -67.93 18.94
C VAL A 519 10.45 -67.16 19.14
N ASN A 520 10.57 -66.48 20.29
CA ASN A 520 11.69 -65.60 20.58
C ASN A 520 12.95 -66.38 21.01
N ALA A 521 12.79 -67.56 21.61
CA ALA A 521 13.90 -68.36 22.10
C ALA A 521 13.74 -69.87 21.81
N PRO A 522 14.84 -70.63 21.69
CA PRO A 522 14.84 -72.09 21.49
C PRO A 522 14.10 -72.86 22.58
N THR A 523 14.08 -72.34 23.82
CA THR A 523 13.35 -72.95 24.94
C THR A 523 11.84 -72.85 24.78
N ASP A 524 11.36 -71.92 23.96
CA ASP A 524 9.94 -71.67 23.74
C ASP A 524 9.37 -72.53 22.59
N VAL A 525 10.22 -73.31 21.90
CA VAL A 525 9.77 -74.27 20.89
C VAL A 525 9.01 -75.40 21.59
N PRO A 526 7.69 -75.56 21.38
CA PRO A 526 6.88 -76.57 22.05
C PRO A 526 7.24 -77.99 21.57
N SER A 527 7.04 -79.03 22.38
CA SER A 527 7.22 -80.43 21.95
C SER A 527 6.22 -80.84 20.86
N CYS A 528 6.44 -81.96 20.16
CA CYS A 528 5.48 -82.46 19.15
C CYS A 528 4.12 -82.74 19.79
N GLU A 529 3.05 -82.14 19.24
CA GLU A 529 1.68 -82.37 19.67
C GLU A 529 0.96 -83.31 18.70
N PHE A 530 0.76 -84.56 19.12
CA PHE A 530 0.12 -85.58 18.27
C PHE A 530 -1.41 -85.43 18.23
N GLU A 531 -2.01 -84.96 19.33
CA GLU A 531 -3.47 -84.83 19.46
C GLU A 531 -4.05 -83.69 18.61
N SER A 532 -3.21 -82.76 18.14
CA SER A 532 -3.59 -81.68 17.22
C SER A 532 -3.56 -82.07 15.75
N ILE A 533 -3.06 -83.27 15.41
CA ILE A 533 -3.09 -83.79 14.05
C ILE A 533 -4.43 -84.49 13.85
N LEU A 534 -5.35 -83.86 13.13
CA LEU A 534 -6.56 -84.53 12.66
C LEU A 534 -6.28 -85.14 11.30
N TRP A 535 -6.56 -86.43 11.20
CA TRP A 535 -6.46 -87.18 9.96
C TRP A 535 -7.67 -88.10 9.87
N MET A 536 -8.04 -88.42 8.64
CA MET A 536 -9.03 -89.43 8.35
C MET A 536 -8.47 -90.36 7.30
N ASP A 537 -8.70 -91.65 7.48
CA ASP A 537 -8.54 -92.64 6.43
C ASP A 537 -9.86 -93.39 6.32
N ALA A 538 -10.32 -93.55 5.09
CA ALA A 538 -11.66 -94.04 4.83
C ALA A 538 -11.72 -95.58 4.74
N CYS A 539 -10.56 -96.24 4.76
CA CYS A 539 -10.41 -97.67 4.51
C CYS A 539 -9.89 -98.45 5.72
N SER A 540 -9.02 -97.85 6.55
CA SER A 540 -8.50 -98.48 7.78
C SER A 540 -8.03 -97.45 8.82
N ASP A 541 -7.72 -97.89 10.04
CA ASP A 541 -7.13 -97.00 11.05
C ASP A 541 -5.64 -96.71 10.74
N ALA A 542 -5.10 -95.61 11.28
CA ALA A 542 -3.72 -95.17 11.08
C ALA A 542 -3.00 -94.74 12.38
N GLN A 543 -1.68 -94.53 12.30
CA GLN A 543 -0.80 -94.11 13.42
C GLN A 543 0.03 -92.87 13.05
N VAL A 544 0.27 -91.96 14.01
CA VAL A 544 1.00 -90.68 13.81
C VAL A 544 2.40 -90.69 14.45
N THR A 545 3.40 -90.15 13.75
CA THR A 545 4.77 -89.93 14.25
C THR A 545 5.29 -88.53 13.89
N CYS A 546 6.32 -88.02 14.59
CA CYS A 546 6.87 -86.65 14.42
C CYS A 546 8.39 -86.65 14.44
N LEU A 547 9.01 -85.87 13.55
CA LEU A 547 10.46 -85.67 13.42
C LEU A 547 10.77 -84.17 13.29
N THR A 548 11.77 -83.68 14.02
CA THR A 548 12.23 -82.28 13.93
C THR A 548 13.67 -82.21 13.42
N ASP A 549 13.91 -81.34 12.45
CA ASP A 549 15.24 -81.07 11.91
C ASP A 549 15.51 -79.55 11.83
N THR A 550 16.77 -79.15 12.03
CA THR A 550 17.17 -77.75 11.86
C THR A 550 17.50 -77.52 10.40
N LEU A 551 16.73 -76.66 9.75
CA LEU A 551 16.85 -76.43 8.32
C LEU A 551 17.88 -75.35 8.00
N GLU A 552 17.91 -74.27 8.79
CA GLU A 552 18.78 -73.12 8.52
C GLU A 552 19.06 -72.32 9.79
N GLN A 553 20.28 -71.80 9.95
CA GLN A 553 20.67 -70.93 11.06
C GLN A 553 21.11 -69.57 10.52
N TYR A 554 20.54 -68.49 11.05
CA TYR A 554 20.73 -67.13 10.51
C TYR A 554 21.68 -66.28 11.35
N CYS A 555 21.53 -66.32 12.68
CA CYS A 555 22.41 -65.67 13.65
C CYS A 555 22.44 -66.48 14.96
N PRO A 556 23.36 -66.20 15.91
CA PRO A 556 23.33 -66.82 17.23
C PRO A 556 21.94 -66.61 17.88
N GLY A 557 21.23 -67.68 18.20
CA GLY A 557 19.87 -67.59 18.76
C GLY A 557 18.71 -67.72 17.76
N SER A 558 18.91 -67.39 16.46
CA SER A 558 17.84 -67.45 15.44
C SER A 558 18.07 -68.51 14.36
N PHE A 559 17.09 -69.38 14.16
CA PHE A 559 17.12 -70.49 13.18
C PHE A 559 15.73 -70.96 12.79
N LEU A 560 15.62 -71.60 11.62
CA LEU A 560 14.41 -72.23 11.13
C LEU A 560 14.43 -73.73 11.42
N LEU A 561 13.43 -74.22 12.14
CA LEU A 561 13.17 -75.65 12.33
C LEU A 561 12.07 -76.13 11.38
N GLY A 562 12.27 -77.30 10.78
CA GLY A 562 11.23 -78.06 10.09
C GLY A 562 10.75 -79.20 10.98
N ARG A 563 9.44 -79.25 11.26
CA ARG A 563 8.81 -80.34 12.01
C ARG A 563 7.86 -81.11 11.09
N THR A 564 8.21 -82.35 10.79
CA THR A 564 7.40 -83.21 9.91
C THR A 564 6.59 -84.21 10.73
N TYR A 565 5.28 -84.21 10.52
CA TYR A 565 4.35 -85.23 11.03
C TYR A 565 4.02 -86.24 9.94
N ILE A 566 4.00 -87.53 10.27
CA ILE A 566 3.75 -88.64 9.33
C ILE A 566 2.62 -89.51 9.88
N VAL A 567 1.60 -89.79 9.07
CA VAL A 567 0.45 -90.65 9.36
C VAL A 567 0.48 -91.89 8.44
N ALA A 568 0.39 -93.10 9.00
CA ALA A 568 0.47 -94.37 8.26
C ALA A 568 -0.66 -95.34 8.61
N ASP A 569 -1.38 -95.87 7.60
CA ASP A 569 -2.49 -96.81 7.77
C ASP A 569 -2.04 -98.28 7.98
N ASP A 570 -3.00 -99.15 8.29
CA ASP A 570 -2.78 -100.59 8.50
C ASP A 570 -2.42 -101.36 7.20
N CYS A 571 -2.75 -100.81 6.03
CA CYS A 571 -2.43 -101.35 4.70
C CYS A 571 -1.05 -100.92 4.19
N GLY A 572 -0.36 -100.04 4.91
CA GLY A 572 1.00 -99.57 4.67
C GLY A 572 1.10 -98.28 3.85
N ASN A 573 -0.01 -97.59 3.58
CA ASN A 573 -0.04 -96.31 2.89
C ASN A 573 0.23 -95.15 3.88
N THR A 574 0.95 -94.11 3.44
CA THR A 574 1.44 -93.05 4.36
C THR A 574 1.30 -91.64 3.77
N SER A 575 0.97 -90.67 4.62
CA SER A 575 0.95 -89.24 4.32
C SER A 575 1.78 -88.44 5.32
N SER A 576 2.35 -87.31 4.90
CA SER A 576 3.17 -86.46 5.77
C SER A 576 2.98 -84.98 5.51
N VAL A 577 3.12 -84.16 6.56
CA VAL A 577 3.05 -82.69 6.47
C VAL A 577 4.14 -82.04 7.34
N GLN A 578 4.56 -80.83 6.97
CA GLN A 578 5.63 -80.09 7.66
C GLN A 578 5.11 -78.76 8.22
N GLN A 579 5.42 -78.50 9.48
CA GLN A 579 5.26 -77.22 10.16
C GLN A 579 6.64 -76.54 10.22
N ASN A 580 6.71 -75.25 9.86
CA ASN A 580 7.93 -74.46 10.02
C ASN A 580 7.86 -73.66 11.32
N ILE A 581 8.93 -73.71 12.11
CA ILE A 581 9.07 -72.93 13.34
C ILE A 581 10.28 -72.01 13.20
N LEU A 582 10.02 -70.71 13.10
CA LEU A 582 11.07 -69.69 13.08
C LEU A 582 11.38 -69.29 14.51
N VAL A 583 12.59 -69.58 14.96
CA VAL A 583 13.13 -69.00 16.18
C VAL A 583 13.86 -67.73 15.77
N GLU A 584 13.39 -66.58 16.23
CA GLU A 584 13.98 -65.28 15.90
C GLU A 584 14.13 -64.45 17.18
N ASP A 585 15.36 -64.07 17.46
CA ASP A 585 15.70 -63.12 18.51
C ASP A 585 15.28 -61.70 18.09
N ILE A 586 14.29 -61.16 18.80
CA ILE A 586 13.73 -59.83 18.56
C ILE A 586 13.95 -58.86 19.74
N GLU A 587 14.62 -59.30 20.80
CA GLU A 587 14.85 -58.47 21.98
C GLU A 587 16.23 -57.81 21.90
N ALA A 588 16.29 -56.49 22.11
CA ALA A 588 17.56 -55.77 22.11
C ALA A 588 18.31 -55.92 23.45
N PRO A 589 19.66 -55.84 23.45
CA PRO A 589 20.45 -55.89 24.67
C PRO A 589 20.13 -54.75 25.65
N ALA A 590 20.30 -55.02 26.94
CA ALA A 590 20.10 -54.02 27.99
C ALA A 590 21.30 -53.91 28.94
N PHE A 591 21.67 -52.67 29.32
CA PHE A 591 22.67 -52.43 30.37
C PHE A 591 22.17 -52.88 31.74
N VAL A 592 23.11 -53.37 32.54
CA VAL A 592 22.90 -53.72 33.95
C VAL A 592 23.71 -52.75 34.79
N ASN A 593 23.05 -52.00 35.70
CA ASN A 593 23.65 -51.01 36.59
C ASN A 593 24.31 -49.79 35.88
N TRP A 594 23.61 -49.16 34.93
CA TRP A 594 24.06 -47.94 34.25
C TRP A 594 24.11 -46.71 35.18
N VAL A 595 25.16 -45.89 35.06
CA VAL A 595 25.30 -44.59 35.73
C VAL A 595 25.22 -43.49 34.69
N SER A 596 24.41 -42.46 34.92
CA SER A 596 24.09 -41.45 33.90
C SER A 596 24.86 -40.13 34.03
N ALA A 597 25.48 -39.82 35.18
CA ALA A 597 26.23 -38.57 35.37
C ALA A 597 27.28 -38.62 36.49
N GLU A 598 28.43 -37.97 36.28
CA GLU A 598 29.53 -37.80 37.25
C GLU A 598 30.22 -36.43 37.11
N THR A 599 30.94 -35.98 38.15
CA THR A 599 31.62 -34.66 38.17
C THR A 599 33.07 -34.79 38.64
N PHE A 600 33.98 -34.11 37.95
CA PHE A 600 35.43 -34.17 38.14
C PHE A 600 36.05 -32.76 38.16
N SER A 601 37.28 -32.66 38.65
CA SER A 601 38.06 -31.43 38.51
C SER A 601 38.54 -31.28 37.07
N CYS A 602 38.62 -30.06 36.57
CA CYS A 602 38.99 -29.75 35.19
C CYS A 602 40.39 -30.20 34.75
N ASP A 603 41.29 -30.56 35.66
CA ASP A 603 42.61 -31.14 35.38
C ASP A 603 42.61 -32.69 35.42
N SER A 604 41.44 -33.30 35.62
CA SER A 604 41.28 -34.75 35.66
C SER A 604 41.40 -35.34 34.26
N MET A 605 42.27 -36.33 34.11
CA MET A 605 42.43 -37.09 32.86
C MET A 605 41.70 -38.43 32.98
N LEU A 606 40.57 -38.56 32.29
CA LEU A 606 39.72 -39.75 32.29
C LEU A 606 39.55 -40.29 30.86
N GLU A 607 39.45 -41.61 30.71
CA GLU A 607 39.12 -42.27 29.45
C GLU A 607 37.70 -42.82 29.51
N ALA A 608 36.90 -42.57 28.48
CA ALA A 608 35.51 -43.01 28.43
C ALA A 608 35.39 -44.56 28.53
N PRO A 609 34.41 -45.09 29.27
CA PRO A 609 34.22 -46.54 29.46
C PRO A 609 34.22 -47.31 28.13
N GLN A 610 35.05 -48.35 28.03
CA GLN A 610 35.04 -49.23 26.86
C GLN A 610 34.08 -50.40 27.07
N ALA A 611 33.79 -51.17 26.01
CA ALA A 611 32.85 -52.29 26.05
C ALA A 611 33.12 -53.29 27.20
N GLU A 612 34.38 -53.48 27.58
CA GLU A 612 34.81 -54.38 28.67
C GLU A 612 34.56 -53.83 30.08
N ASP A 613 34.38 -52.51 30.21
CA ASP A 613 34.07 -51.84 31.47
C ASP A 613 32.55 -51.82 31.74
N LEU A 614 31.75 -52.18 30.74
CA LEU A 614 30.29 -52.13 30.78
C LEU A 614 29.70 -53.53 31.00
N THR A 615 28.63 -53.60 31.80
CA THR A 615 27.87 -54.85 31.99
C THR A 615 26.51 -54.75 31.31
N PHE A 616 26.24 -55.66 30.38
CA PHE A 616 24.97 -55.77 29.67
C PHE A 616 24.57 -57.24 29.53
N ILE A 617 23.28 -57.48 29.37
CA ILE A 617 22.69 -58.81 29.18
C ILE A 617 21.81 -58.81 27.95
N ASP A 618 21.71 -59.99 27.36
CA ASP A 618 20.80 -60.29 26.28
C ASP A 618 20.26 -61.72 26.47
N ASN A 619 19.08 -62.01 25.95
CA ASN A 619 18.40 -63.29 26.15
C ASN A 619 19.01 -64.41 25.29
N GLN A 620 19.61 -64.07 24.14
CA GLN A 620 19.94 -65.02 23.07
C GLN A 620 21.36 -64.81 22.51
N SER A 621 21.90 -63.61 22.62
CA SER A 621 23.29 -63.25 22.31
C SER A 621 24.19 -63.30 23.54
N THR A 622 25.41 -63.78 23.37
CA THR A 622 26.42 -63.70 24.44
C THR A 622 27.12 -62.35 24.43
N ILE A 623 27.84 -62.01 25.50
CA ILE A 623 28.63 -60.77 25.58
C ILE A 623 29.60 -60.62 24.39
N ALA A 624 30.09 -61.74 23.82
CA ALA A 624 30.99 -61.71 22.67
C ALA A 624 30.29 -61.36 21.34
N ASP A 625 28.98 -61.57 21.27
CA ASP A 625 28.15 -61.31 20.08
C ASP A 625 27.62 -59.87 20.06
N ILE A 626 27.61 -59.20 21.22
CA ILE A 626 27.11 -57.83 21.37
C ILE A 626 28.21 -56.82 20.99
N GLN A 627 27.89 -55.95 20.04
CA GLN A 627 28.71 -54.81 19.66
C GLN A 627 28.31 -53.59 20.49
N VAL A 628 29.31 -52.88 21.03
CA VAL A 628 29.12 -51.62 21.75
C VAL A 628 29.67 -50.49 20.90
N ALA A 629 28.83 -49.51 20.58
CA ALA A 629 29.25 -48.28 19.93
C ALA A 629 29.10 -47.12 20.92
N GLY A 630 30.22 -46.63 21.44
CA GLY A 630 30.28 -45.42 22.27
C GLY A 630 30.85 -44.25 21.48
N ILE A 631 30.19 -43.09 21.52
CA ILE A 631 30.68 -41.85 20.89
C ILE A 631 30.51 -40.67 21.85
N LEU A 632 31.49 -39.76 21.86
CA LEU A 632 31.32 -38.44 22.44
C LEU A 632 30.31 -37.68 21.59
N SER A 633 29.09 -37.54 22.09
CA SER A 633 27.97 -36.99 21.35
C SER A 633 27.89 -35.47 21.48
N GLU A 634 28.22 -34.94 22.66
CA GLU A 634 28.14 -33.50 22.90
C GLU A 634 29.23 -33.04 23.87
N VAL A 635 29.73 -31.82 23.65
CA VAL A 635 30.56 -31.10 24.61
C VAL A 635 29.88 -29.76 24.86
N LEU A 636 29.41 -29.57 26.09
CA LEU A 636 28.61 -28.44 26.53
C LEU A 636 29.36 -27.60 27.56
N GLY A 637 28.97 -26.34 27.66
CA GLY A 637 29.54 -25.41 28.63
C GLY A 637 30.80 -24.72 28.11
N ASP A 638 31.60 -24.20 29.05
CA ASP A 638 32.83 -23.46 28.75
C ASP A 638 33.99 -23.99 29.59
N VAL A 639 35.13 -23.31 29.53
CA VAL A 639 36.36 -23.70 30.23
C VAL A 639 36.22 -23.76 31.76
N CYS A 640 35.14 -23.23 32.34
CA CYS A 640 34.90 -23.22 33.78
C CYS A 640 33.95 -24.33 34.26
N ALA A 641 33.09 -24.81 33.36
CA ALA A 641 32.22 -25.96 33.59
C ALA A 641 31.94 -26.65 32.26
N LEU A 642 32.82 -27.57 31.89
CA LEU A 642 32.75 -28.35 30.65
C LEU A 642 32.01 -29.66 30.92
N THR A 643 30.92 -29.95 30.23
CA THR A 643 30.25 -31.25 30.30
C THR A 643 30.45 -32.02 29.00
N GLU A 644 31.06 -33.20 29.09
CA GLU A 644 31.14 -34.17 28.01
C GLU A 644 29.99 -35.18 28.14
N VAL A 645 29.25 -35.40 27.05
CA VAL A 645 28.17 -36.38 26.99
C VAL A 645 28.60 -37.50 26.05
N TYR A 646 28.66 -38.72 26.56
CA TYR A 646 28.92 -39.93 25.79
C TYR A 646 27.62 -40.69 25.59
N THR A 647 27.32 -41.06 24.34
CA THR A 647 26.16 -41.89 24.01
C THR A 647 26.62 -43.28 23.60
N TYR A 648 26.01 -44.30 24.19
CA TYR A 648 26.27 -45.70 23.92
C TYR A 648 25.04 -46.39 23.33
N THR A 649 25.28 -47.17 22.28
CA THR A 649 24.30 -48.09 21.71
C THR A 649 24.86 -49.51 21.72
N LEU A 650 24.00 -50.46 22.09
CA LEU A 650 24.29 -51.89 22.06
C LEU A 650 23.61 -52.50 20.85
N THR A 651 24.29 -53.40 20.14
CA THR A 651 23.70 -54.18 19.04
C THR A 651 24.02 -55.64 19.25
N ASP A 652 23.03 -56.51 19.30
CA ASP A 652 23.24 -57.95 19.46
C ASP A 652 23.75 -58.64 18.18
N GLY A 653 23.95 -59.96 18.25
CA GLY A 653 24.43 -60.76 17.11
C GLY A 653 23.41 -60.94 15.98
N CYS A 654 22.14 -60.63 16.22
CA CYS A 654 21.04 -60.67 15.25
C CYS A 654 20.66 -59.29 14.70
N GLY A 655 21.26 -58.22 15.22
CA GLY A 655 21.11 -56.85 14.77
C GLY A 655 20.06 -56.04 15.53
N ASN A 656 19.50 -56.51 16.65
CA ASN A 656 18.61 -55.68 17.45
C ASN A 656 19.44 -54.65 18.22
N VAL A 657 18.98 -53.40 18.19
CA VAL A 657 19.69 -52.25 18.74
C VAL A 657 18.97 -51.73 19.98
N SER A 658 19.71 -51.50 21.06
CA SER A 658 19.16 -50.91 22.27
C SER A 658 18.78 -49.44 22.06
N ASP A 659 17.96 -48.87 22.93
CA ASP A 659 17.87 -47.42 23.05
C ASP A 659 19.24 -46.80 23.38
N ASP A 660 19.41 -45.50 23.09
CA ASP A 660 20.61 -44.74 23.41
C ASP A 660 20.75 -44.53 24.93
N PHE A 661 21.93 -44.84 25.47
CA PHE A 661 22.25 -44.58 26.88
C PHE A 661 23.30 -43.47 26.97
N THR A 662 23.01 -42.43 27.74
CA THR A 662 23.90 -41.28 27.91
C THR A 662 24.63 -41.32 29.26
N LEU A 663 25.91 -40.98 29.22
CA LEU A 663 26.79 -40.74 30.37
C LEU A 663 27.30 -39.31 30.28
N GLU A 664 26.99 -38.50 31.30
CA GLU A 664 27.42 -37.10 31.36
C GLU A 664 28.59 -36.94 32.36
N TRP A 665 29.70 -36.41 31.90
CA TRP A 665 30.86 -36.08 32.73
C TRP A 665 31.06 -34.57 32.77
N THR A 666 30.94 -33.95 33.95
CA THR A 666 31.14 -32.52 34.13
C THR A 666 32.50 -32.23 34.78
N PHE A 667 33.30 -31.38 34.16
CA PHE A 667 34.62 -30.93 34.59
C PHE A 667 34.54 -29.46 35.01
N VAL A 668 34.80 -29.17 36.29
CA VAL A 668 34.68 -27.81 36.86
C VAL A 668 36.00 -27.30 37.43
N ASP A 669 36.23 -25.99 37.31
CA ASP A 669 37.33 -25.30 37.99
C ASP A 669 36.85 -24.46 39.18
N GLU A 670 37.26 -24.86 40.39
CA GLU A 670 36.94 -24.18 41.64
C GLU A 670 38.20 -23.68 42.39
N ALA A 671 39.38 -23.82 41.79
CA ALA A 671 40.65 -23.45 42.43
C ALA A 671 41.14 -22.08 41.94
N ALA A 672 41.78 -21.31 42.82
CA ALA A 672 42.30 -19.99 42.48
C ALA A 672 43.79 -20.07 42.05
N PRO A 673 44.25 -19.19 41.14
CA PRO A 673 45.65 -19.15 40.70
C PRO A 673 46.63 -18.89 41.84
N SER A 674 47.88 -19.35 41.67
CA SER A 674 48.94 -19.14 42.65
C SER A 674 50.29 -18.79 42.00
N LEU A 675 51.15 -18.07 42.72
CA LEU A 675 52.52 -17.82 42.26
C LEU A 675 53.40 -19.06 42.47
N VAL A 676 54.23 -19.36 41.48
CA VAL A 676 55.26 -20.40 41.55
C VAL A 676 56.41 -19.97 42.48
N GLN A 677 56.76 -18.68 42.46
CA GLN A 677 57.79 -18.09 43.32
C GLN A 677 57.34 -16.76 43.93
N GLU A 678 57.67 -16.52 45.20
CA GLU A 678 57.40 -15.24 45.88
C GLU A 678 58.21 -14.07 45.27
N LEU A 679 57.64 -12.86 45.32
CA LEU A 679 58.25 -11.65 44.75
C LEU A 679 59.26 -11.02 45.72
N GLU A 680 60.43 -10.63 45.21
CA GLU A 680 61.46 -9.94 45.99
C GLU A 680 61.19 -8.43 46.12
N SER A 681 61.78 -7.80 47.14
CA SER A 681 61.74 -6.34 47.37
C SER A 681 62.76 -5.57 46.52
N LEU A 682 62.44 -4.33 46.09
CA LEU A 682 63.30 -3.51 45.19
C LEU A 682 63.72 -2.16 45.83
N GLU A 683 64.87 -1.59 45.42
CA GLU A 683 65.39 -0.29 45.91
C GLU A 683 65.73 0.67 44.74
N PHE A 684 65.41 1.95 44.87
CA PHE A 684 65.54 3.02 43.86
C PHE A 684 66.06 4.34 44.48
N TYR A 685 66.45 5.31 43.64
CA TYR A 685 66.93 6.63 44.11
C TYR A 685 65.96 7.77 43.76
N CYS A 686 65.03 7.57 42.82
CA CYS A 686 63.96 8.51 42.53
C CYS A 686 62.62 7.82 42.28
N VAL A 687 61.51 8.49 42.60
CA VAL A 687 60.15 7.98 42.37
C VAL A 687 59.89 7.73 40.87
N SER A 688 60.56 8.48 39.99
CA SER A 688 60.51 8.26 38.54
C SER A 688 61.15 6.95 38.08
N GLU A 689 61.90 6.25 38.94
CA GLU A 689 62.55 4.98 38.63
C GLU A 689 61.68 3.76 38.98
N ILE A 690 60.55 3.95 39.68
CA ILE A 690 59.64 2.86 40.00
C ILE A 690 59.12 2.27 38.69
N PRO A 691 59.38 0.98 38.43
CA PRO A 691 58.95 0.38 37.19
C PRO A 691 57.42 0.31 37.13
N PRO A 692 56.82 0.54 35.95
CA PRO A 692 55.40 0.25 35.76
C PRO A 692 55.14 -1.22 36.07
N PHE A 693 53.92 -1.54 36.51
CA PHE A 693 53.53 -2.93 36.74
C PHE A 693 53.67 -3.74 35.45
N ASP A 694 54.48 -4.80 35.50
CA ASP A 694 54.66 -5.75 34.41
C ASP A 694 53.77 -6.97 34.65
N GLU A 695 52.54 -6.89 34.13
CA GLU A 695 51.56 -7.98 34.19
C GLU A 695 52.12 -9.27 33.57
N ALA A 696 52.88 -9.18 32.48
CA ALA A 696 53.39 -10.36 31.78
C ALA A 696 54.45 -11.09 32.61
N ALA A 697 55.31 -10.36 33.33
CA ALA A 697 56.27 -10.97 34.25
C ALA A 697 55.59 -11.74 35.39
N VAL A 698 54.48 -11.20 35.92
CA VAL A 698 53.71 -11.87 36.99
C VAL A 698 52.95 -13.08 36.46
N ILE A 699 52.26 -12.98 35.33
CA ILE A 699 51.53 -14.10 34.72
C ILE A 699 52.50 -15.26 34.40
N ASN A 700 53.71 -14.98 33.91
CA ASN A 700 54.72 -16.03 33.65
C ASN A 700 55.19 -16.77 34.91
N ASN A 701 54.98 -16.20 36.08
CA ASN A 701 55.31 -16.78 37.39
C ASN A 701 54.03 -17.25 38.14
N ALA A 702 52.87 -17.24 37.50
CA ALA A 702 51.62 -17.75 38.06
C ALA A 702 51.22 -19.06 37.38
N ILE A 703 50.64 -19.98 38.14
CA ILE A 703 50.06 -21.22 37.65
C ILE A 703 48.64 -21.37 38.15
N ASP A 704 47.86 -22.09 37.35
CA ASP A 704 46.51 -22.49 37.65
C ASP A 704 46.31 -23.92 37.14
N ASN A 705 45.44 -24.69 37.81
CA ASN A 705 45.13 -26.05 37.38
C ASN A 705 44.38 -26.04 36.06
N CYS A 706 43.54 -25.03 35.80
CA CYS A 706 42.79 -24.88 34.56
C CYS A 706 42.67 -23.40 34.17
N GLY A 707 42.39 -23.12 32.90
CA GLY A 707 42.20 -21.74 32.46
C GLY A 707 43.45 -20.88 32.39
N THR A 708 43.23 -19.58 32.23
CA THR A 708 44.30 -18.58 32.05
C THR A 708 44.29 -17.59 33.19
N VAL A 709 45.48 -17.28 33.71
CA VAL A 709 45.66 -16.29 34.77
C VAL A 709 45.78 -14.89 34.19
N SER A 710 45.07 -13.95 34.80
CA SER A 710 45.24 -12.51 34.65
C SER A 710 45.79 -11.91 35.94
N ALA A 711 46.55 -10.83 35.86
CA ALA A 711 47.11 -10.18 37.03
C ALA A 711 46.87 -8.67 36.98
N SER A 712 46.45 -8.10 38.11
CA SER A 712 46.34 -6.65 38.27
C SER A 712 47.07 -6.21 39.51
N ALA A 713 47.54 -4.96 39.54
CA ALA A 713 48.25 -4.42 40.70
C ALA A 713 47.74 -3.05 41.10
N SER A 714 47.82 -2.76 42.40
CA SER A 714 47.56 -1.45 42.97
C SER A 714 48.73 -1.03 43.87
N ASP A 715 49.19 0.20 43.68
CA ASP A 715 50.33 0.78 44.38
C ASP A 715 49.87 1.75 45.46
N GLU A 716 50.36 1.57 46.68
CA GLU A 716 50.13 2.47 47.81
C GLU A 716 51.44 2.76 48.55
N PHE A 717 51.73 4.05 48.78
CA PHE A 717 52.86 4.44 49.61
C PHE A 717 52.52 4.31 51.09
N GLU A 718 53.40 3.68 51.84
CA GLU A 718 53.23 3.53 53.28
C GLU A 718 53.33 4.92 53.96
N GLY A 719 52.18 5.45 54.40
CA GLY A 719 52.08 6.77 55.04
C GLY A 719 51.69 7.94 54.13
N GLY A 720 51.39 7.71 52.84
CA GLY A 720 50.94 8.73 51.88
C GLY A 720 52.04 9.22 50.91
N GLU A 721 51.92 10.45 50.41
CA GLU A 721 52.83 11.01 49.38
C GLU A 721 54.32 10.94 49.77
N CYS A 722 55.17 10.44 48.86
CA CYS A 722 56.62 10.35 49.03
C CYS A 722 57.26 11.75 48.99
N THR A 723 57.30 12.42 50.15
CA THR A 723 57.79 13.81 50.29
C THR A 723 59.06 13.92 51.15
N THR A 724 59.49 12.80 51.75
CA THR A 724 60.74 12.68 52.50
C THR A 724 61.83 12.06 51.62
N PRO A 725 63.12 12.25 51.96
CA PRO A 725 64.22 11.68 51.19
C PRO A 725 64.10 10.17 51.03
N ASP A 726 63.52 9.47 52.02
CA ASP A 726 63.29 8.03 51.99
C ASP A 726 61.77 7.70 52.14
N CYS A 727 61.22 6.81 51.31
CA CYS A 727 59.81 6.35 51.37
C CYS A 727 59.64 4.89 50.88
N LEU A 728 58.53 4.23 51.28
CA LEU A 728 58.19 2.83 50.96
C LEU A 728 56.91 2.73 50.12
N LEU A 729 56.93 1.91 49.06
CA LEU A 729 55.77 1.59 48.23
C LEU A 729 55.40 0.10 48.36
N ILE A 730 54.12 -0.19 48.64
CA ILE A 730 53.55 -1.55 48.64
C ILE A 730 52.69 -1.71 47.38
N ARG A 731 53.02 -2.71 46.57
CA ARG A 731 52.26 -3.11 45.38
C ARG A 731 51.48 -4.38 45.71
N THR A 732 50.15 -4.29 45.83
CA THR A 732 49.26 -5.46 46.00
C THR A 732 48.87 -5.99 44.63
N ILE A 733 49.14 -7.26 44.37
CA ILE A 733 48.88 -7.96 43.12
C ILE A 733 47.73 -8.93 43.33
N THR A 734 46.69 -8.85 42.50
CA THR A 734 45.57 -9.79 42.48
C THR A 734 45.68 -10.66 41.24
N LEU A 735 45.78 -11.98 41.44
CA LEU A 735 45.68 -12.98 40.39
C LEU A 735 44.21 -13.40 40.28
N SER A 736 43.69 -13.48 39.06
CA SER A 736 42.36 -14.00 38.77
C SER A 736 42.45 -14.95 37.60
N ASP A 737 41.84 -16.11 37.71
CA ASP A 737 41.60 -16.95 36.55
C ASP A 737 40.43 -16.37 35.71
N ASN A 738 40.10 -17.08 34.64
CA ASN A 738 38.97 -16.74 33.77
C ASN A 738 37.61 -17.23 34.32
N CYS A 739 37.61 -18.05 35.37
CA CYS A 739 36.43 -18.60 36.05
C CYS A 739 35.97 -17.77 37.25
N GLY A 740 36.73 -16.75 37.61
CA GLY A 740 36.45 -15.81 38.69
C GLY A 740 37.10 -16.19 40.04
N ASN A 741 37.91 -17.24 40.09
CA ASN A 741 38.66 -17.59 41.29
C ASN A 741 39.88 -16.65 41.41
N THR A 742 40.07 -16.05 42.59
CA THR A 742 41.08 -14.99 42.81
C THR A 742 41.97 -15.24 44.02
N SER A 743 43.23 -14.80 43.93
CA SER A 743 44.20 -14.78 45.03
C SER A 743 45.00 -13.46 45.05
N THR A 744 45.63 -13.10 46.18
CA THR A 744 46.36 -11.83 46.33
C THR A 744 47.73 -12.00 46.99
N VAL A 745 48.70 -11.17 46.58
CA VAL A 745 50.10 -11.16 47.08
C VAL A 745 50.68 -9.73 47.05
N GLU A 746 51.69 -9.41 47.87
CA GLU A 746 52.28 -8.06 47.99
C GLU A 746 53.76 -8.02 47.60
N GLN A 747 54.22 -6.92 46.99
CA GLN A 747 55.63 -6.61 46.69
C GLN A 747 56.04 -5.25 47.27
N ILE A 748 57.22 -5.13 47.86
CA ILE A 748 57.69 -3.94 48.59
C ILE A 748 58.85 -3.23 47.86
N MET A 749 58.83 -1.88 47.76
CA MET A 749 59.88 -1.06 47.12
C MET A 749 60.33 0.16 47.98
N VAL A 750 61.61 0.59 47.89
CA VAL A 750 62.25 1.67 48.71
C VAL A 750 62.95 2.77 47.83
N ILE A 751 62.96 4.09 48.16
CA ILE A 751 63.47 5.22 47.30
C ILE A 751 64.40 6.29 48.03
N SER A 752 65.50 6.89 47.45
CA SER A 752 66.47 7.94 48.04
C SER A 752 67.32 9.00 47.12
N GLU A 753 67.45 10.37 47.33
CA GLU A 753 68.01 11.47 46.36
C GLU A 753 69.33 12.41 46.65
N PRO A 754 70.11 13.04 45.65
CA PRO A 754 71.31 14.03 45.75
C PRO A 754 71.36 15.53 45.05
N PRO A 755 72.35 16.54 45.23
CA PRO A 755 72.31 18.07 44.86
C PRO A 755 73.22 18.88 43.72
N THR A 756 72.99 20.21 43.24
CA THR A 756 73.57 21.05 42.01
C THR A 756 73.87 22.67 41.94
N VAL A 757 74.94 23.33 41.27
CA VAL A 757 75.24 24.86 41.00
C VAL A 757 76.32 25.30 39.86
N PRO A 758 76.27 26.45 39.04
CA PRO A 758 77.19 26.86 37.88
C PRO A 758 78.39 27.92 38.01
N GLU A 759 79.35 28.07 37.04
CA GLU A 759 80.66 28.85 37.10
C GLU A 759 81.11 29.70 35.82
N LEU A 760 81.65 30.95 35.95
CA LEU A 760 82.12 31.88 34.84
C LEU A 760 83.62 32.34 34.91
N PRO A 761 84.46 32.18 33.85
CA PRO A 761 85.88 32.61 33.81
C PRO A 761 86.16 34.14 33.73
N THR A 762 87.39 34.61 33.99
CA THR A 762 87.74 36.06 34.07
C THR A 762 88.72 36.59 33.01
N GLY A 763 89.26 35.75 32.13
CA GLY A 763 90.18 36.20 31.08
C GLY A 763 90.53 35.07 30.12
N PHE A 764 90.87 35.43 28.88
CA PHE A 764 91.32 34.50 27.85
C PHE A 764 92.26 35.20 26.85
N SER A 765 93.07 34.42 26.13
CA SER A 765 94.18 34.92 25.31
C SER A 765 94.12 34.34 23.90
N PRO A 766 93.35 34.92 22.96
CA PRO A 766 93.28 34.43 21.59
C PRO A 766 94.58 34.73 20.81
N ASN A 767 95.60 33.88 21.02
CA ASN A 767 96.92 33.89 20.35
C ASN A 767 97.15 32.62 19.50
N ASN A 768 96.18 31.71 19.47
CA ASN A 768 96.16 30.45 18.73
C ASN A 768 97.20 29.44 19.22
N ASP A 769 97.41 29.37 20.55
CA ASP A 769 98.29 28.41 21.22
C ASP A 769 97.57 27.16 21.77
N SER A 770 96.28 27.00 21.48
CA SER A 770 95.33 25.97 21.95
C SER A 770 94.88 26.12 23.41
N PHE A 771 95.38 27.10 24.15
CA PHE A 771 95.05 27.32 25.56
C PHE A 771 94.35 28.67 25.76
N ASN A 772 93.10 28.61 26.19
CA ASN A 772 92.28 29.81 26.41
C ASN A 772 92.18 30.70 25.15
N ASP A 773 92.13 30.09 23.97
CA ASP A 773 91.89 30.78 22.70
C ASP A 773 90.44 31.27 22.57
N VAL A 774 89.52 30.66 23.33
CA VAL A 774 88.09 31.00 23.37
C VAL A 774 87.60 31.12 24.82
N TYR A 775 86.47 31.79 25.01
CA TYR A 775 85.80 31.96 26.29
C TYR A 775 84.51 31.12 26.35
N GLN A 776 84.33 30.31 27.42
CA GLN A 776 83.16 29.42 27.65
C GLN A 776 82.74 29.36 29.14
N ILE A 777 81.49 28.94 29.43
CA ILE A 777 80.90 28.84 30.79
C ILE A 777 80.97 27.38 31.30
N ARG A 778 81.13 27.15 32.61
CA ARG A 778 81.30 25.80 33.23
C ARG A 778 80.19 25.47 34.23
N ASN A 779 80.00 24.19 34.53
CA ASN A 779 78.95 23.66 35.43
C ASN A 779 77.53 24.14 35.07
N ALA A 780 77.31 24.42 33.80
CA ALA A 780 76.03 24.85 33.24
C ALA A 780 75.89 24.17 31.87
N GLY A 781 75.36 22.95 31.86
CA GLY A 781 75.14 22.19 30.62
C GLY A 781 75.42 20.69 30.76
N PRO A 782 75.04 19.89 29.75
CA PRO A 782 74.95 18.43 29.80
C PRO A 782 76.29 17.68 29.92
N ASP A 783 77.44 18.35 29.88
CA ASP A 783 78.76 17.73 29.93
C ASP A 783 79.27 17.45 31.37
N LEU A 784 78.37 17.11 32.30
CA LEU A 784 78.71 16.58 33.63
C LEU A 784 78.18 15.14 33.73
N GLY A 785 79.06 14.14 33.76
CA GLY A 785 78.73 12.70 33.72
C GLY A 785 77.97 12.10 34.93
N ILE A 786 77.15 12.88 35.65
CA ILE A 786 76.17 12.43 36.65
C ILE A 786 74.94 13.33 36.50
N TYR A 787 73.76 12.74 36.29
CA TYR A 787 72.51 13.45 36.02
C TYR A 787 71.81 13.89 37.33
N PRO A 788 71.75 15.18 37.66
CA PRO A 788 70.79 15.66 38.64
C PRO A 788 69.39 15.79 38.01
N CYS A 789 68.34 15.60 38.82
CA CYS A 789 66.94 15.53 38.41
C CYS A 789 66.36 16.86 37.85
N ASP A 790 67.11 17.97 37.87
CA ASP A 790 66.72 19.29 37.33
C ASP A 790 67.90 20.04 36.64
N TRP A 791 67.75 20.41 35.36
CA TRP A 791 68.74 21.19 34.58
C TRP A 791 68.51 22.72 34.59
N LEU A 792 69.56 23.50 34.34
CA LEU A 792 69.44 24.95 34.07
C LEU A 792 69.04 25.21 32.61
N THR A 793 67.88 25.82 32.36
CA THR A 793 67.31 26.13 31.03
C THR A 793 67.22 27.65 30.76
N ASN A 794 66.82 28.08 29.56
CA ASN A 794 66.73 29.49 29.12
C ASN A 794 68.05 30.27 29.19
N THR A 795 69.05 29.84 28.42
CA THR A 795 70.40 30.41 28.47
C THR A 795 70.62 31.55 27.49
N ALA A 796 71.27 32.63 27.94
CA ALA A 796 71.74 33.71 27.08
C ALA A 796 73.17 34.13 27.47
N PHE A 797 74.11 34.09 26.53
CA PHE A 797 75.52 34.45 26.69
C PHE A 797 75.87 35.64 25.79
N THR A 798 76.13 36.81 26.39
CA THR A 798 76.41 38.05 25.63
C THR A 798 77.69 38.72 26.11
N VAL A 799 78.45 39.26 25.16
CA VAL A 799 79.69 40.00 25.41
C VAL A 799 79.67 41.40 24.79
N PHE A 800 80.05 42.39 25.58
CA PHE A 800 80.06 43.81 25.21
C PHE A 800 81.47 44.41 25.21
N ASP A 801 81.77 45.31 24.27
CA ASP A 801 82.96 46.15 24.30
C ASP A 801 82.88 47.26 25.36
N ARG A 802 83.99 47.99 25.56
CA ARG A 802 84.10 49.06 26.55
C ARG A 802 83.13 50.24 26.34
N TRP A 803 82.53 50.35 25.16
CA TRP A 803 81.56 51.39 24.81
C TRP A 803 80.12 50.88 24.92
N GLY A 804 79.92 49.63 25.34
CA GLY A 804 78.62 48.98 25.45
C GLY A 804 78.08 48.42 24.14
N SER A 805 78.89 48.37 23.08
CA SER A 805 78.50 47.75 21.82
C SER A 805 78.67 46.24 21.91
N VAL A 806 77.69 45.47 21.44
CA VAL A 806 77.76 44.00 21.41
C VAL A 806 78.86 43.59 20.45
N VAL A 807 79.76 42.73 20.94
CA VAL A 807 80.82 42.14 20.13
C VAL A 807 80.61 40.65 19.87
N PHE A 808 79.88 39.96 20.76
CA PHE A 808 79.48 38.57 20.62
C PHE A 808 78.17 38.32 21.36
N GLN A 809 77.33 37.45 20.82
CA GLN A 809 76.09 37.02 21.45
C GLN A 809 75.73 35.62 20.95
N SER A 810 75.37 34.74 21.89
CA SER A 810 74.78 33.42 21.60
C SER A 810 73.75 33.03 22.66
N ASN A 811 72.74 32.27 22.27
CA ASN A 811 71.81 31.60 23.19
C ASN A 811 72.18 30.12 23.39
N ASP A 812 73.14 29.62 22.62
CA ASP A 812 73.65 28.27 22.75
C ASP A 812 74.86 28.30 23.70
N ILE A 813 74.72 27.63 24.85
CA ILE A 813 75.77 27.57 25.88
C ILE A 813 77.02 26.83 25.41
N SER A 814 76.92 26.06 24.32
CA SER A 814 78.07 25.37 23.71
C SER A 814 78.92 26.30 22.82
N GLU A 815 78.39 27.45 22.37
CA GLU A 815 79.15 28.40 21.55
C GLU A 815 80.11 29.25 22.41
N SER A 816 81.34 29.39 21.92
CA SER A 816 82.41 30.10 22.61
C SER A 816 82.84 31.35 21.86
N TRP A 817 83.32 32.36 22.61
CA TRP A 817 83.75 33.63 22.03
C TRP A 817 85.27 33.66 21.83
N ASP A 818 85.73 33.93 20.60
CA ASP A 818 87.14 33.90 20.19
C ASP A 818 87.85 35.28 20.23
N GLY A 819 87.16 36.32 20.71
CA GLY A 819 87.73 37.65 20.80
C GLY A 819 87.72 38.46 19.50
N THR A 820 86.93 38.06 18.52
CA THR A 820 86.60 38.87 17.35
C THR A 820 85.29 39.64 17.55
N ASN A 821 85.05 40.68 16.74
CA ASN A 821 83.74 41.32 16.68
C ASN A 821 82.80 40.56 15.73
N LEU A 822 81.53 40.96 15.69
CA LEU A 822 80.49 40.36 14.83
C LEU A 822 80.85 40.31 13.33
N ASN A 823 81.81 41.11 12.86
CA ASN A 823 82.29 41.08 11.47
C ASN A 823 83.58 40.25 11.29
N GLY A 824 83.93 39.42 12.28
CA GLY A 824 85.13 38.59 12.31
C GLY A 824 86.44 39.38 12.40
N ARG A 825 86.38 40.69 12.69
CA ARG A 825 87.60 41.51 12.83
C ARG A 825 88.16 41.33 14.24
N PRO A 826 89.45 41.02 14.38
CA PRO A 826 90.09 40.87 15.68
C PRO A 826 89.94 42.15 16.52
N LEU A 827 89.33 42.04 17.70
CA LEU A 827 89.16 43.18 18.61
C LEU A 827 90.48 43.55 19.32
N PRO A 828 90.71 44.82 19.67
CA PRO A 828 91.91 45.23 20.39
C PRO A 828 91.95 44.63 21.79
N ALA A 829 93.15 44.36 22.31
CA ALA A 829 93.32 43.93 23.70
C ALA A 829 92.70 44.94 24.69
N GLY A 830 92.00 44.42 25.69
CA GLY A 830 91.26 45.20 26.67
C GLY A 830 90.20 44.38 27.40
N SER A 831 89.48 45.02 28.32
CA SER A 831 88.42 44.37 29.09
C SER A 831 87.06 44.46 28.38
N TYR A 832 86.30 43.38 28.51
CA TYR A 832 84.96 43.15 27.97
C TYR A 832 84.04 42.64 29.08
N PHE A 833 82.73 42.77 28.91
CA PHE A 833 81.76 42.38 29.93
C PHE A 833 80.92 41.19 29.46
N VAL A 834 80.86 40.14 30.27
CA VAL A 834 80.10 38.91 30.04
C VAL A 834 78.86 38.89 30.92
N VAL A 835 77.73 38.56 30.31
CA VAL A 835 76.48 38.29 31.02
C VAL A 835 76.00 36.92 30.60
N PHE A 836 75.72 36.07 31.59
CA PHE A 836 75.09 34.76 31.44
C PHE A 836 73.79 34.71 32.23
N GLU A 837 72.71 34.30 31.60
CA GLU A 837 71.42 34.14 32.27
C GLU A 837 70.99 32.68 32.15
N ALA A 838 70.47 32.10 33.22
CA ALA A 838 69.89 30.75 33.21
C ALA A 838 68.80 30.64 34.28
N ASN A 839 67.64 30.06 33.94
CA ASN A 839 66.46 29.92 34.78
C ASN A 839 66.07 31.23 35.51
N GLY A 840 66.17 32.37 34.83
CA GLY A 840 65.81 33.69 35.39
C GLY A 840 66.83 34.29 36.37
N LEU A 841 67.94 33.59 36.62
CA LEU A 841 69.06 34.09 37.40
C LEU A 841 70.14 34.64 36.46
N THR A 842 70.58 35.87 36.72
CA THR A 842 71.62 36.54 35.94
C THR A 842 72.97 36.45 36.66
N TYR A 843 73.94 35.83 36.00
CA TYR A 843 75.35 35.74 36.39
C TYR A 843 76.15 36.73 35.53
N ARG A 844 77.00 37.57 36.13
CA ARG A 844 77.76 38.61 35.40
C ARG A 844 79.23 38.54 35.74
N GLN A 845 80.09 38.81 34.76
CA GLN A 845 81.54 38.80 34.95
C GLN A 845 82.25 39.77 33.99
N THR A 846 83.39 40.33 34.40
CA THR A 846 84.31 41.05 33.48
C THR A 846 85.37 40.08 32.98
N VAL A 847 85.63 40.10 31.67
CA VAL A 847 86.65 39.26 31.03
C VAL A 847 87.74 40.13 30.39
N ASP A 848 89.00 39.84 30.69
CA ASP A 848 90.15 40.46 30.01
C ASP A 848 90.52 39.67 28.74
N LEU A 849 90.50 40.35 27.58
CA LEU A 849 91.02 39.82 26.32
C LEU A 849 92.46 40.31 26.11
N ARG A 850 93.39 39.36 25.99
CA ARG A 850 94.83 39.61 25.78
C ARG A 850 95.28 38.99 24.47
N ARG A 851 96.15 39.66 23.70
CA ARG A 851 96.77 39.08 22.49
C ARG A 851 98.28 39.16 22.58
#